data_AF-A0A5C8ECN2-F1
#
_entry.id   AF-A0A5C8ECN2-F1
#
_cell.length_a   1.000
_cell.length_b   1.000
_cell.length_c   1.000
_cell.angle_alpha   90.00
_cell.angle_beta   90.00
_cell.angle_gamma   90.00
#
_symmetry.space_group_name_H-M   'P 1'
#
loop_
_entity.id
_entity.type
_entity.pdbx_description
1 polymer ?
#
loop_
_entity_poly.entity_id
_entity_poly.type
_entity_poly.pdbx_seq_one_letter_code
_entity_poly.pdbx_strand_id
1 'polypeptide(L)'
;MPKKSDKEKENITVDKPKKVIIKSKASSSSKATKNTEDTQATAVKKKVKKVVKKKIIIKTEKTDKAEDTKKSENNKTEINKKNKEGFKENFRERVKEKNYSHNREHKENKQKSSFGEDNKHFGKHSNKESAQAPTSTEDNSYQKGGGRRDSKKRDYDKKNFIKDAKAEAALRQENKIFNKLQAKKRQQEQRLASVEKEINIMETITVGDLAKKMNLRASDIISKLMAMGTMARVNDIIDSDTATIIADDFGCKVNVISLQEEATIEVKEDREEDLKPRPPVVTIMGHVDHGKTSLLDAIRQSNITAKESGGITQNIGAYKVKIPSGEIAFIDTPGHAAFTMMRARGAKSTDIVILVVASDDGVMPQTLEALNHAKEANVPIIVAVNKMDLPNASMDKVKAALSEYGLTPEEWGGDTQYIGVSALHKTGIKELLEAIILQAEMLELKANPNREAIGIVLEASLEQGRGPVGTVLVQNGTLKIGDYFVCGLSVGKVRAMVNDLGKRVNEALPSTPVEVLGFEKTPEAGESFNVMLDEKEAKAIADKRVQLKQQEALKANVKVTLENLYEKIASESMKEFKVIIKADVQGSAEALKDALNKIQSDKIRFVSIYSASGAVSESDVNLAHASNAIIIAYRVRPSAKAKELSEKLSIPIERYDIIYEAIESIQNAMKGSLERIKKEVDIGVVEVRDVFHIPKVGTIAGCYVTSGKIERNSGVRVLRDDVLIYTSKISSLRRIKEDVKEVASGYECGASIENFNDIKKGDILEIFKIEEIAQEL
;
A
#
# COMPACT_ATOMS: atom_id res chain seq x y z
N MET A 1 57.67 -56.24 23.80
CA MET A 1 57.31 -57.30 24.78
C MET A 1 55.78 -57.38 24.87
N PRO A 2 55.18 -58.49 25.36
CA PRO A 2 53.92 -59.06 24.79
C PRO A 2 52.67 -58.85 25.69
N LYS A 3 51.42 -59.17 25.32
CA LYS A 3 50.78 -60.44 24.82
C LYS A 3 49.44 -60.11 24.11
N LYS A 4 49.01 -60.84 23.05
CA LYS A 4 47.97 -61.93 23.01
C LYS A 4 46.59 -61.57 23.61
N SER A 5 45.41 -62.00 23.10
CA SER A 5 45.02 -63.05 22.12
C SER A 5 43.61 -62.75 21.55
N ASP A 6 43.29 -62.82 20.25
CA ASP A 6 43.12 -63.96 19.29
C ASP A 6 41.65 -64.48 19.15
N LYS A 7 41.08 -64.31 17.94
CA LYS A 7 39.94 -64.99 17.23
C LYS A 7 39.33 -63.98 16.22
N GLU A 8 39.51 -64.04 14.89
CA GLU A 8 39.23 -65.10 13.88
C GLU A 8 37.74 -65.50 13.77
N LYS A 9 37.07 -65.66 12.60
CA LYS A 9 37.39 -65.52 11.13
C LYS A 9 36.06 -65.65 10.33
N GLU A 10 35.84 -65.41 9.02
CA GLU A 10 36.52 -64.96 7.75
C GLU A 10 35.52 -63.98 7.02
N ASN A 11 35.88 -63.03 6.15
CA ASN A 11 36.01 -63.05 4.65
C ASN A 11 34.84 -63.70 3.84
N ILE A 12 34.41 -63.16 2.68
CA ILE A 12 35.16 -62.78 1.45
C ILE A 12 34.76 -61.39 0.86
N THR A 13 35.65 -60.82 0.04
CA THR A 13 35.59 -59.48 -0.60
C THR A 13 35.18 -59.48 -2.09
N VAL A 14 34.88 -58.30 -2.65
CA VAL A 14 35.33 -57.78 -3.98
C VAL A 14 35.07 -56.25 -4.03
N ASP A 15 35.74 -55.50 -4.93
CA ASP A 15 36.04 -54.06 -4.75
C ASP A 15 36.18 -53.28 -6.09
N LYS A 16 36.08 -51.93 -6.02
CA LYS A 16 36.33 -50.86 -7.03
C LYS A 16 35.25 -50.56 -8.08
N PRO A 17 35.16 -49.27 -8.47
CA PRO A 17 35.66 -48.84 -9.79
C PRO A 17 36.81 -47.80 -9.75
N LYS A 18 37.46 -47.51 -10.89
CA LYS A 18 38.65 -46.63 -11.01
C LYS A 18 38.45 -45.38 -11.92
N LYS A 19 38.42 -44.20 -11.28
CA LYS A 19 39.40 -43.07 -11.36
C LYS A 19 40.04 -42.60 -12.71
N VAL A 20 40.18 -41.26 -12.85
CA VAL A 20 41.08 -40.40 -13.72
C VAL A 20 40.85 -40.42 -15.26
N ILE A 21 41.22 -39.41 -16.12
CA ILE A 21 42.35 -38.43 -16.13
C ILE A 21 41.99 -36.96 -16.56
N ILE A 22 42.37 -36.00 -15.68
CA ILE A 22 43.18 -34.75 -15.87
C ILE A 22 43.23 -33.99 -17.24
N LYS A 23 43.01 -32.64 -17.24
CA LYS A 23 44.04 -31.60 -17.53
C LYS A 23 43.59 -30.13 -17.44
N SER A 24 44.45 -29.31 -16.83
CA SER A 24 44.42 -27.84 -16.81
C SER A 24 45.77 -27.29 -17.30
N LYS A 25 45.80 -26.02 -17.76
CA LYS A 25 47.00 -25.17 -17.87
C LYS A 25 46.57 -23.69 -17.95
N ALA A 26 47.51 -22.76 -17.79
CA ALA A 26 47.20 -21.38 -17.38
C ALA A 26 47.98 -20.28 -18.14
N SER A 27 47.61 -19.03 -17.83
CA SER A 27 48.44 -17.80 -17.76
C SER A 27 48.57 -16.85 -18.97
N SER A 28 48.66 -15.56 -18.60
CA SER A 28 49.29 -14.39 -19.27
C SER A 28 48.55 -13.56 -20.35
N SER A 29 48.12 -12.35 -19.93
CA SER A 29 48.33 -11.01 -20.55
C SER A 29 48.23 -10.81 -22.08
N SER A 30 47.60 -9.75 -22.61
CA SER A 30 47.92 -8.33 -22.30
C SER A 30 46.93 -7.31 -22.93
N LYS A 31 47.22 -5.99 -22.76
CA LYS A 31 46.40 -4.80 -23.07
C LYS A 31 46.17 -4.53 -24.58
N ALA A 32 45.06 -3.87 -24.96
CA ALA A 32 45.06 -2.51 -25.60
C ALA A 32 43.67 -1.94 -26.02
N THR A 33 43.54 -0.60 -25.87
CA THR A 33 42.76 0.40 -26.67
C THR A 33 41.29 0.22 -27.13
N LYS A 34 40.40 0.99 -26.48
CA LYS A 34 39.53 2.10 -27.00
C LYS A 34 38.81 2.02 -28.38
N ASN A 35 37.53 2.41 -28.33
CA ASN A 35 36.68 3.10 -29.35
C ASN A 35 36.41 2.33 -30.68
N THR A 36 35.18 2.13 -31.15
CA THR A 36 34.18 3.16 -31.58
C THR A 36 32.72 2.70 -31.44
N GLU A 37 31.78 3.62 -31.69
CA GLU A 37 30.32 3.41 -31.69
C GLU A 37 29.79 2.83 -33.04
N ASP A 38 28.47 2.67 -33.13
CA ASP A 38 27.65 2.36 -34.31
C ASP A 38 28.00 1.12 -35.17
N THR A 39 27.32 0.00 -34.89
CA THR A 39 26.33 -0.62 -35.83
C THR A 39 25.74 -1.93 -35.31
N GLN A 40 24.52 -1.91 -34.75
CA GLN A 40 23.68 -3.14 -34.71
C GLN A 40 22.16 -2.98 -34.56
N ALA A 41 21.58 -1.87 -35.00
CA ALA A 41 20.13 -1.62 -34.95
C ALA A 41 19.26 -2.46 -35.94
N THR A 42 19.68 -3.67 -36.33
CA THR A 42 18.96 -4.55 -37.29
C THR A 42 19.16 -6.05 -37.06
N ALA A 43 18.73 -6.61 -35.91
CA ALA A 43 18.88 -8.05 -35.63
C ALA A 43 17.61 -8.83 -35.20
N VAL A 44 16.48 -8.18 -34.85
CA VAL A 44 15.30 -8.87 -34.26
C VAL A 44 14.02 -8.76 -35.10
N LYS A 45 14.10 -8.99 -36.42
CA LYS A 45 12.92 -9.10 -37.32
C LYS A 45 13.02 -10.23 -38.36
N LYS A 46 13.29 -11.48 -37.92
CA LYS A 46 13.31 -12.64 -38.86
C LYS A 46 13.02 -14.03 -38.26
N LYS A 47 11.98 -14.18 -37.41
CA LYS A 47 11.46 -15.52 -37.02
C LYS A 47 9.93 -15.67 -36.93
N VAL A 48 9.16 -14.79 -37.59
CA VAL A 48 7.70 -14.93 -37.76
C VAL A 48 7.38 -15.10 -39.26
N LYS A 49 7.44 -16.34 -39.78
CA LYS A 49 6.89 -16.76 -41.10
C LYS A 49 6.95 -18.29 -41.36
N LYS A 50 6.43 -19.07 -40.40
CA LYS A 50 5.99 -20.48 -40.42
C LYS A 50 5.21 -20.60 -39.09
N VAL A 51 3.91 -20.88 -39.01
CA VAL A 51 3.11 -21.82 -39.80
C VAL A 51 1.82 -21.18 -40.34
N VAL A 52 1.74 -20.96 -41.66
CA VAL A 52 0.47 -20.72 -42.39
C VAL A 52 0.53 -21.44 -43.73
N LYS A 53 -0.04 -22.64 -43.80
CA LYS A 53 -0.53 -23.42 -44.98
C LYS A 53 -0.51 -24.93 -44.69
N LYS A 54 -1.52 -25.41 -43.96
CA LYS A 54 -2.07 -26.78 -44.06
C LYS A 54 -3.47 -26.83 -43.41
N LYS A 55 -4.42 -26.16 -44.07
CA LYS A 55 -5.86 -26.17 -43.74
C LYS A 55 -6.64 -25.96 -45.04
N ILE A 56 -7.04 -27.07 -45.66
CA ILE A 56 -7.90 -27.26 -46.85
C ILE A 56 -8.00 -28.79 -47.00
N ILE A 57 -9.19 -29.32 -47.29
CA ILE A 57 -9.60 -30.74 -47.04
C ILE A 57 -9.65 -30.98 -45.50
N ILE A 58 -10.73 -31.49 -44.89
CA ILE A 58 -12.00 -32.04 -45.39
C ILE A 58 -13.15 -31.05 -45.10
N LYS A 59 -14.15 -30.93 -46.00
CA LYS A 59 -15.38 -30.16 -45.74
C LYS A 59 -16.61 -30.69 -46.50
N THR A 60 -16.95 -31.95 -46.29
CA THR A 60 -18.21 -32.58 -46.74
C THR A 60 -18.57 -33.73 -45.81
N GLU A 61 -19.57 -33.53 -44.96
CA GLU A 61 -20.65 -34.48 -44.59
C GLU A 61 -21.34 -34.05 -43.29
N LYS A 62 -22.58 -34.53 -43.11
CA LYS A 62 -23.40 -34.47 -41.89
C LYS A 62 -23.91 -33.09 -41.47
N THR A 63 -24.76 -32.53 -42.35
CA THR A 63 -26.10 -32.09 -41.91
C THR A 63 -26.93 -33.29 -41.39
N ASP A 64 -28.20 -33.06 -41.04
CA ASP A 64 -29.19 -34.13 -40.79
C ASP A 64 -29.01 -34.92 -39.48
N LYS A 65 -29.27 -34.24 -38.36
CA LYS A 65 -30.12 -34.74 -37.25
C LYS A 65 -30.46 -33.61 -36.27
N ALA A 66 -31.34 -32.71 -36.70
CA ALA A 66 -31.82 -31.56 -35.93
C ALA A 66 -33.35 -31.59 -35.75
N GLU A 67 -33.93 -32.78 -35.59
CA GLU A 67 -35.39 -32.95 -35.60
C GLU A 67 -35.89 -34.08 -34.67
N ASP A 68 -35.50 -34.05 -33.39
CA ASP A 68 -36.27 -34.74 -32.34
C ASP A 68 -36.01 -34.16 -30.93
N THR A 69 -36.67 -33.04 -30.61
CA THR A 69 -36.71 -32.46 -29.23
C THR A 69 -37.79 -31.38 -29.01
N LYS A 70 -38.48 -30.91 -30.06
CA LYS A 70 -39.46 -29.78 -30.01
C LYS A 70 -40.84 -30.09 -29.39
N LYS A 71 -40.93 -31.03 -28.42
CA LYS A 71 -42.22 -31.43 -27.81
C LYS A 71 -42.26 -31.49 -26.26
N SER A 72 -41.20 -31.08 -25.56
CA SER A 72 -41.14 -31.14 -24.08
C SER A 72 -41.18 -29.79 -23.34
N GLU A 73 -41.09 -28.64 -24.03
CA GLU A 73 -41.00 -27.32 -23.37
C GLU A 73 -42.33 -26.54 -23.25
N ASN A 74 -43.32 -26.80 -24.11
CA ASN A 74 -44.55 -25.99 -24.18
C ASN A 74 -45.48 -26.08 -22.96
N ASN A 75 -45.28 -27.02 -22.03
CA ASN A 75 -46.11 -27.17 -20.83
C ASN A 75 -45.55 -26.46 -19.58
N LYS A 76 -44.45 -25.70 -19.67
CA LYS A 76 -43.88 -24.93 -18.53
C LYS A 76 -44.06 -23.41 -18.64
N THR A 77 -44.50 -22.89 -19.78
CA THR A 77 -44.58 -21.45 -20.06
C THR A 77 -45.91 -20.79 -19.68
N GLU A 78 -47.00 -21.54 -19.49
CA GLU A 78 -48.30 -20.96 -19.07
C GLU A 78 -48.44 -20.76 -17.56
N ILE A 79 -47.93 -21.71 -16.75
CA ILE A 79 -47.99 -21.64 -15.27
C ILE A 79 -47.27 -20.38 -14.76
N ASN A 80 -46.18 -19.97 -15.41
CA ASN A 80 -45.38 -18.80 -15.04
C ASN A 80 -45.95 -17.44 -15.52
N LYS A 81 -47.10 -17.41 -16.22
CA LYS A 81 -47.78 -16.14 -16.55
C LYS A 81 -48.76 -15.68 -15.45
N LYS A 82 -49.57 -16.59 -14.88
CA LYS A 82 -50.57 -16.21 -13.85
C LYS A 82 -49.93 -15.70 -12.55
N ASN A 83 -48.73 -16.14 -12.20
CA ASN A 83 -48.02 -15.67 -10.99
C ASN A 83 -47.34 -14.28 -11.13
N LYS A 84 -47.47 -13.59 -12.28
CA LYS A 84 -46.84 -12.26 -12.49
C LYS A 84 -47.80 -11.06 -12.49
N GLU A 85 -49.10 -11.29 -12.37
CA GLU A 85 -50.10 -10.19 -12.33
C GLU A 85 -50.48 -9.81 -10.90
N GLY A 86 -50.69 -10.80 -10.00
CA GLY A 86 -51.00 -10.57 -8.57
C GLY A 86 -49.90 -9.88 -7.75
N PHE A 87 -48.72 -9.61 -8.33
CA PHE A 87 -47.63 -8.88 -7.68
C PHE A 87 -47.56 -7.38 -8.07
N LYS A 88 -48.42 -6.90 -8.99
CA LYS A 88 -48.43 -5.48 -9.42
C LYS A 88 -49.46 -4.60 -8.70
N GLU A 89 -50.50 -5.18 -8.11
CA GLU A 89 -51.51 -4.42 -7.36
C GLU A 89 -51.03 -4.09 -5.93
N ASN A 90 -50.48 -5.09 -5.23
CA ASN A 90 -49.92 -4.95 -3.87
C ASN A 90 -48.78 -3.90 -3.73
N PHE A 91 -48.20 -3.41 -4.83
CA PHE A 91 -47.20 -2.34 -4.81
C PHE A 91 -47.78 -0.93 -5.05
N ARG A 92 -49.06 -0.79 -5.42
CA ARG A 92 -49.73 0.50 -5.64
C ARG A 92 -50.46 1.06 -4.42
N GLU A 93 -50.82 0.22 -3.46
CA GLU A 93 -51.48 0.68 -2.22
C GLU A 93 -50.47 1.13 -1.15
N ARG A 94 -49.37 0.39 -0.96
CA ARG A 94 -48.32 0.71 0.04
C ARG A 94 -47.56 2.03 -0.17
N VAL A 95 -47.82 2.75 -1.27
CA VAL A 95 -47.22 4.07 -1.55
C VAL A 95 -48.15 5.23 -1.12
N LYS A 96 -49.40 4.96 -0.69
CA LYS A 96 -50.35 6.00 -0.26
C LYS A 96 -50.36 6.30 1.24
N GLU A 97 -49.82 5.43 2.09
CA GLU A 97 -49.92 5.56 3.56
C GLU A 97 -48.71 6.19 4.28
N LYS A 98 -47.74 6.78 3.56
CA LYS A 98 -46.53 7.37 4.19
C LYS A 98 -46.25 8.85 3.91
N ASN A 99 -47.24 9.61 3.44
CA ASN A 99 -47.13 11.06 3.21
C ASN A 99 -48.05 11.92 4.12
N TYR A 100 -48.39 11.45 5.33
CA TYR A 100 -49.30 12.17 6.24
C TYR A 100 -48.92 12.14 7.74
N SER A 101 -47.62 12.20 8.08
CA SER A 101 -47.20 12.29 9.49
C SER A 101 -45.80 12.92 9.71
N HIS A 102 -45.71 14.26 9.63
CA HIS A 102 -44.80 15.15 10.39
C HIS A 102 -44.65 16.52 9.70
N ASN A 103 -45.61 17.43 9.89
CA ASN A 103 -45.37 18.87 9.71
C ASN A 103 -46.34 19.73 10.54
N ARG A 104 -46.39 19.49 11.86
CA ARG A 104 -47.04 20.33 12.87
C ARG A 104 -46.71 19.80 14.27
N GLU A 105 -45.84 20.52 15.00
CA GLU A 105 -45.98 20.84 16.44
C GLU A 105 -44.76 21.61 16.95
N HIS A 106 -44.87 22.94 16.98
CA HIS A 106 -44.45 23.86 18.05
C HIS A 106 -44.42 25.30 17.53
N LYS A 107 -45.61 25.83 17.22
CA LYS A 107 -45.80 27.26 16.96
C LYS A 107 -47.25 27.71 17.20
N GLU A 108 -47.63 27.77 18.47
CA GLU A 108 -48.35 28.92 19.06
C GLU A 108 -48.60 28.71 20.56
N ASN A 109 -48.21 29.69 21.36
CA ASN A 109 -48.98 30.11 22.53
C ASN A 109 -48.74 31.62 22.74
N LYS A 110 -49.74 32.36 23.25
CA LYS A 110 -49.84 33.83 23.09
C LYS A 110 -50.41 34.49 24.33
N GLN A 111 -49.74 35.55 24.79
CA GLN A 111 -50.29 36.68 25.58
C GLN A 111 -51.06 36.39 26.89
N LYS A 112 -50.48 36.73 28.06
CA LYS A 112 -50.85 37.94 28.86
C LYS A 112 -50.29 37.94 30.31
N SER A 113 -49.34 38.85 30.56
CA SER A 113 -49.06 39.54 31.83
C SER A 113 -47.73 40.32 31.68
N SER A 114 -47.35 41.28 32.53
CA SER A 114 -48.00 42.55 32.93
C SER A 114 -47.03 43.32 33.85
N PHE A 115 -47.00 44.66 33.78
CA PHE A 115 -46.14 45.57 34.60
C PHE A 115 -44.63 45.56 34.32
N GLY A 116 -44.00 46.72 34.54
CA GLY A 116 -42.56 46.98 34.37
C GLY A 116 -42.28 48.30 33.65
N GLU A 117 -41.95 49.35 34.43
CA GLU A 117 -41.37 50.63 33.93
C GLU A 117 -39.85 50.43 33.63
N ASP A 118 -39.07 51.33 33.03
CA ASP A 118 -39.18 52.80 32.98
C ASP A 118 -38.33 53.49 31.87
N ASN A 119 -38.71 54.73 31.53
CA ASN A 119 -37.92 55.90 31.10
C ASN A 119 -36.95 55.95 29.86
N LYS A 120 -37.25 56.95 29.00
CA LYS A 120 -36.37 58.04 28.46
C LYS A 120 -35.49 57.90 27.18
N HIS A 121 -35.89 58.70 26.16
CA HIS A 121 -35.16 59.88 25.59
C HIS A 121 -33.79 59.69 24.87
N PHE A 122 -33.33 60.50 23.89
CA PHE A 122 -33.91 61.59 23.05
C PHE A 122 -33.00 61.85 21.82
N GLY A 123 -33.40 62.71 20.88
CA GLY A 123 -32.46 63.61 20.18
C GLY A 123 -31.97 63.27 18.75
N LYS A 124 -32.25 64.18 17.81
CA LYS A 124 -31.39 64.47 16.65
C LYS A 124 -30.44 65.62 17.01
N HIS A 125 -29.21 65.68 16.48
CA HIS A 125 -28.72 66.81 15.65
C HIS A 125 -27.31 66.56 15.09
N SER A 126 -26.56 67.62 14.73
CA SER A 126 -25.70 67.63 13.54
C SER A 126 -24.46 68.57 13.62
N ASN A 127 -23.33 68.08 13.10
CA ASN A 127 -22.20 68.82 12.49
C ASN A 127 -21.20 69.61 13.38
N LYS A 128 -19.92 69.60 12.92
CA LYS A 128 -18.81 70.58 13.14
C LYS A 128 -18.18 70.71 14.55
N GLU A 129 -16.88 71.06 14.75
CA GLU A 129 -15.66 71.04 13.90
C GLU A 129 -14.39 71.43 14.70
N SER A 130 -13.21 70.83 14.43
CA SER A 130 -11.84 71.34 14.78
C SER A 130 -11.47 71.51 16.29
N ALA A 131 -10.28 71.93 16.77
CA ALA A 131 -9.01 72.38 16.14
C ALA A 131 -7.76 72.20 17.06
N GLN A 132 -6.55 72.21 16.47
CA GLN A 132 -5.23 72.62 17.01
C GLN A 132 -4.31 72.90 15.79
N ALA A 133 -3.27 73.76 15.79
CA ALA A 133 -2.76 74.80 16.70
C ALA A 133 -1.92 75.84 15.88
N PRO A 134 -1.55 77.03 16.41
CA PRO A 134 -1.37 78.25 15.59
C PRO A 134 -0.09 79.10 15.88
N THR A 135 -0.04 80.37 15.40
CA THR A 135 0.71 81.56 15.95
C THR A 135 2.25 81.45 16.09
N SER A 136 3.14 82.46 16.05
CA SER A 136 3.25 83.93 15.86
C SER A 136 4.67 84.29 16.41
N THR A 137 5.33 85.45 16.33
CA THR A 137 5.28 86.74 15.60
C THR A 137 6.61 87.47 15.86
N GLU A 138 7.00 88.44 15.01
CA GLU A 138 8.10 89.43 15.23
C GLU A 138 9.55 88.87 15.32
N ASP A 139 10.63 89.55 14.89
CA ASP A 139 10.87 90.57 13.84
C ASP A 139 12.43 90.56 13.57
N ASN A 140 13.20 91.43 12.89
CA ASN A 140 13.06 92.74 12.21
C ASN A 140 14.20 92.92 11.16
N SER A 141 14.08 93.97 10.33
CA SER A 141 15.19 94.90 9.97
C SER A 141 15.72 94.97 8.51
N TYR A 142 15.77 96.24 8.05
CA TYR A 142 16.63 96.92 7.06
C TYR A 142 16.55 96.79 5.51
N GLN A 143 16.52 98.01 4.92
CA GLN A 143 16.95 98.49 3.59
C GLN A 143 16.20 98.15 2.28
N LYS A 144 15.19 99.01 2.01
CA LYS A 144 14.99 99.83 0.79
C LYS A 144 15.49 99.31 -0.59
N GLY A 145 14.52 99.15 -1.50
CA GLY A 145 14.60 99.64 -2.89
C GLY A 145 14.58 98.56 -3.99
N GLY A 146 13.71 98.62 -5.00
CA GLY A 146 12.52 99.47 -5.18
C GLY A 146 12.00 99.47 -6.63
N GLY A 147 10.72 99.83 -6.82
CA GLY A 147 10.22 100.30 -8.13
C GLY A 147 8.96 99.65 -8.70
N ARG A 148 7.79 100.21 -8.37
CA ARG A 148 6.73 100.37 -9.39
C ARG A 148 7.08 101.59 -10.26
N ARG A 149 6.83 101.53 -11.58
CA ARG A 149 6.34 102.71 -12.33
C ARG A 149 5.71 102.35 -13.67
N ASP A 150 4.89 103.28 -14.13
CA ASP A 150 4.01 103.22 -15.30
C ASP A 150 4.74 103.03 -16.64
N SER A 151 4.01 102.54 -17.65
CA SER A 151 3.67 103.43 -18.78
C SER A 151 2.57 102.89 -19.70
N LYS A 152 1.87 103.84 -20.32
CA LYS A 152 0.80 103.68 -21.30
C LYS A 152 1.25 102.95 -22.57
N LYS A 153 0.36 102.17 -23.17
CA LYS A 153 -0.03 102.24 -24.60
C LYS A 153 -1.48 101.74 -24.69
N ARG A 154 -2.42 102.62 -25.02
CA ARG A 154 -2.81 103.06 -26.37
C ARG A 154 -3.58 101.96 -27.11
N ASP A 155 -4.76 102.34 -27.57
CA ASP A 155 -5.51 101.67 -28.62
C ASP A 155 -4.62 101.38 -29.83
N TYR A 156 -4.92 100.31 -30.58
CA TYR A 156 -5.43 100.50 -31.94
C TYR A 156 -6.11 99.24 -32.49
N ASP A 157 -7.27 99.49 -33.13
CA ASP A 157 -8.00 98.75 -34.15
C ASP A 157 -8.47 97.27 -34.04
N LYS A 158 -9.56 97.06 -34.78
CA LYS A 158 -10.29 95.79 -34.96
C LYS A 158 -9.95 95.14 -36.31
N LYS A 159 -10.40 93.89 -36.49
CA LYS A 159 -10.54 93.13 -37.76
C LYS A 159 -9.24 92.71 -38.45
N ASN A 160 -8.87 91.42 -38.31
CA ASN A 160 -8.56 90.52 -39.44
C ASN A 160 -8.30 89.06 -39.00
N PHE A 161 -9.30 88.39 -38.42
CA PHE A 161 -9.22 86.96 -38.03
C PHE A 161 -10.54 86.22 -38.26
N ILE A 162 -10.91 86.03 -39.54
CA ILE A 162 -12.10 85.24 -39.95
C ILE A 162 -11.71 83.99 -40.78
N LYS A 163 -10.44 83.82 -41.18
CA LYS A 163 -10.01 82.67 -42.00
C LYS A 163 -9.65 81.41 -41.20
N ASP A 164 -9.20 81.54 -39.97
CA ASP A 164 -8.54 80.46 -39.23
C ASP A 164 -9.48 79.49 -38.51
N ALA A 165 -10.75 79.90 -38.32
CA ALA A 165 -11.76 79.12 -37.59
C ALA A 165 -12.04 77.72 -38.21
N LYS A 166 -11.75 77.51 -39.50
CA LYS A 166 -11.81 76.18 -40.14
C LYS A 166 -10.59 75.31 -39.87
N ALA A 167 -9.40 75.90 -39.72
CA ALA A 167 -8.18 75.16 -39.41
C ALA A 167 -8.17 74.66 -37.95
N GLU A 168 -8.58 75.53 -37.00
CA GLU A 168 -8.65 75.17 -35.58
C GLU A 168 -9.67 74.03 -35.32
N ALA A 169 -10.77 73.99 -36.09
CA ALA A 169 -11.78 72.94 -35.98
C ALA A 169 -11.25 71.54 -36.36
N ALA A 170 -10.44 71.44 -37.42
CA ALA A 170 -9.82 70.18 -37.84
C ALA A 170 -8.79 69.70 -36.81
N LEU A 171 -7.88 70.59 -36.40
CA LEU A 171 -6.90 70.32 -35.34
C LEU A 171 -7.55 69.87 -34.02
N ARG A 172 -8.75 70.37 -33.68
CA ARG A 172 -9.51 69.91 -32.50
C ARG A 172 -10.10 68.51 -32.64
N GLN A 173 -10.42 68.03 -33.84
CA GLN A 173 -10.84 66.64 -34.05
C GLN A 173 -9.64 65.69 -33.98
N GLU A 174 -8.54 66.04 -34.64
CA GLU A 174 -7.33 65.24 -34.70
C GLU A 174 -6.70 65.07 -33.29
N ASN A 175 -6.57 66.17 -32.53
CA ASN A 175 -6.13 66.10 -31.13
C ASN A 175 -7.10 65.32 -30.21
N LYS A 176 -8.40 65.28 -30.49
CA LYS A 176 -9.36 64.43 -29.75
C LYS A 176 -9.13 62.95 -30.03
N ILE A 177 -8.79 62.58 -31.26
CA ILE A 177 -8.47 61.18 -31.64
C ILE A 177 -7.13 60.78 -31.02
N PHE A 178 -6.10 61.62 -31.15
CA PHE A 178 -4.77 61.39 -30.60
C PHE A 178 -4.78 61.25 -29.06
N ASN A 179 -5.46 62.14 -28.33
CA ASN A 179 -5.61 62.03 -26.88
C ASN A 179 -6.40 60.78 -26.46
N LYS A 180 -7.39 60.34 -27.25
CA LYS A 180 -8.16 59.10 -26.97
C LYS A 180 -7.32 57.83 -27.22
N LEU A 181 -6.37 57.88 -28.15
CA LEU A 181 -5.35 56.86 -28.35
C LEU A 181 -4.30 56.85 -27.23
N GLN A 182 -3.79 58.01 -26.81
CA GLN A 182 -2.87 58.09 -25.65
C GLN A 182 -3.54 57.64 -24.35
N ALA A 183 -4.81 57.99 -24.12
CA ALA A 183 -5.58 57.52 -22.96
C ALA A 183 -5.74 55.99 -22.96
N LYS A 184 -5.96 55.36 -24.13
CA LYS A 184 -5.93 53.90 -24.27
C LYS A 184 -4.55 53.30 -23.95
N LYS A 185 -3.46 53.87 -24.49
CA LYS A 185 -2.10 53.43 -24.17
C LYS A 185 -1.82 53.51 -22.66
N ARG A 186 -2.07 54.66 -22.03
CA ARG A 186 -1.88 54.83 -20.58
C ARG A 186 -2.72 53.86 -19.74
N GLN A 187 -3.96 53.57 -20.13
CA GLN A 187 -4.78 52.55 -19.46
C GLN A 187 -4.28 51.11 -19.67
N GLN A 188 -3.54 50.83 -20.74
CA GLN A 188 -2.93 49.52 -21.00
C GLN A 188 -1.60 49.39 -20.24
N GLU A 189 -0.77 50.44 -20.26
CA GLU A 189 0.47 50.58 -19.49
C GLU A 189 0.20 50.48 -17.97
N GLN A 190 -0.85 51.13 -17.46
CA GLN A 190 -1.27 51.04 -16.05
C GLN A 190 -1.80 49.66 -15.64
N ARG A 191 -2.28 48.82 -16.57
CA ARG A 191 -2.70 47.43 -16.28
C ARG A 191 -1.52 46.47 -16.27
N LEU A 192 -0.57 46.64 -17.19
CA LEU A 192 0.69 45.88 -17.18
C LEU A 192 1.50 46.17 -15.91
N ALA A 193 1.45 47.41 -15.41
CA ALA A 193 2.08 47.80 -14.16
C ALA A 193 1.40 47.26 -12.88
N SER A 194 0.24 46.60 -12.97
CA SER A 194 -0.46 46.00 -11.82
C SER A 194 -0.41 44.47 -11.77
N VAL A 195 0.27 43.82 -12.71
CA VAL A 195 0.52 42.37 -12.71
C VAL A 195 1.67 42.06 -11.75
N GLU A 196 1.54 41.02 -10.94
CA GLU A 196 2.63 40.54 -10.09
C GLU A 196 3.77 39.97 -10.96
N LYS A 197 5.03 40.24 -10.60
CA LYS A 197 6.17 39.92 -11.49
C LYS A 197 6.48 38.43 -11.58
N GLU A 198 6.23 37.70 -10.50
CA GLU A 198 6.47 36.27 -10.37
C GLU A 198 5.29 35.66 -9.60
N ILE A 199 4.73 34.56 -10.08
CA ILE A 199 3.59 33.85 -9.46
C ILE A 199 3.87 32.35 -9.38
N ASN A 200 3.34 31.72 -8.32
CA ASN A 200 3.47 30.29 -8.11
C ASN A 200 2.20 29.56 -8.59
N ILE A 201 2.34 28.58 -9.48
CA ILE A 201 1.23 27.81 -10.09
C ILE A 201 1.46 26.31 -9.88
N MET A 202 0.40 25.50 -9.81
CA MET A 202 0.45 24.04 -9.68
C MET A 202 0.50 23.34 -11.07
N GLU A 203 0.59 21.99 -11.13
CA GLU A 203 0.46 21.23 -12.40
C GLU A 203 -0.77 21.65 -13.24
N THR A 204 -1.86 22.04 -12.56
CA THR A 204 -3.09 22.55 -13.17
C THR A 204 -3.68 23.69 -12.33
N ILE A 205 -4.34 24.66 -12.98
CA ILE A 205 -5.00 25.81 -12.33
C ILE A 205 -6.32 26.14 -13.03
N THR A 206 -7.30 26.71 -12.32
CA THR A 206 -8.50 27.24 -12.97
C THR A 206 -8.18 28.59 -13.62
N VAL A 207 -8.83 28.91 -14.75
CA VAL A 207 -8.68 30.22 -15.41
C VAL A 207 -9.02 31.39 -14.47
N GLY A 208 -10.00 31.18 -13.57
CA GLY A 208 -10.40 32.16 -12.55
C GLY A 208 -9.40 32.35 -11.42
N ASP A 209 -8.67 31.31 -11.02
CA ASP A 209 -7.64 31.41 -9.98
C ASP A 209 -6.30 31.91 -10.53
N LEU A 210 -5.97 31.58 -11.78
CA LEU A 210 -4.87 32.21 -12.51
C LEU A 210 -5.09 33.74 -12.60
N ALA A 211 -6.31 34.16 -12.97
CA ALA A 211 -6.65 35.58 -13.02
C ALA A 211 -6.47 36.29 -11.66
N LYS A 212 -6.84 35.64 -10.54
CA LYS A 212 -6.61 36.17 -9.19
C LYS A 212 -5.11 36.31 -8.89
N LYS A 213 -4.31 35.27 -9.13
CA LYS A 213 -2.85 35.29 -8.89
C LYS A 213 -2.13 36.34 -9.75
N MET A 214 -2.56 36.55 -11.00
CA MET A 214 -2.02 37.60 -11.86
C MET A 214 -2.56 39.01 -11.57
N ASN A 215 -3.49 39.15 -10.62
CA ASN A 215 -4.26 40.39 -10.38
C ASN A 215 -4.96 40.94 -11.64
N LEU A 216 -5.38 40.03 -12.53
CA LEU A 216 -6.04 40.29 -13.80
C LEU A 216 -7.53 39.92 -13.76
N ARG A 217 -8.26 40.32 -14.80
CA ARG A 217 -9.66 39.88 -15.00
C ARG A 217 -9.67 38.58 -15.78
N ALA A 218 -10.51 37.62 -15.36
CA ALA A 218 -10.69 36.36 -16.08
C ALA A 218 -11.12 36.55 -17.55
N SER A 219 -11.82 37.65 -17.88
CA SER A 219 -12.13 38.05 -19.27
C SER A 219 -10.89 38.20 -20.15
N ASP A 220 -9.80 38.69 -19.59
CA ASP A 220 -8.61 39.13 -20.32
C ASP A 220 -7.74 37.88 -20.61
N ILE A 221 -7.68 36.94 -19.66
CA ILE A 221 -7.08 35.61 -19.84
C ILE A 221 -7.90 34.74 -20.81
N ILE A 222 -9.23 34.69 -20.66
CA ILE A 222 -10.11 33.96 -21.60
C ILE A 222 -9.96 34.50 -23.03
N SER A 223 -9.81 35.82 -23.20
CA SER A 223 -9.55 36.43 -24.51
C SER A 223 -8.22 35.97 -25.13
N LYS A 224 -7.19 35.75 -24.31
CA LYS A 224 -5.88 35.25 -24.77
C LYS A 224 -5.92 33.75 -25.10
N LEU A 225 -6.56 32.93 -24.26
CA LEU A 225 -6.82 31.50 -24.52
C LEU A 225 -7.55 31.31 -25.87
N MET A 226 -8.63 32.06 -26.11
CA MET A 226 -9.33 32.01 -27.40
C MET A 226 -8.45 32.44 -28.59
N ALA A 227 -7.51 33.38 -28.40
CA ALA A 227 -6.55 33.77 -29.43
C ALA A 227 -5.47 32.70 -29.69
N MET A 228 -5.18 31.84 -28.72
CA MET A 228 -4.34 30.64 -28.84
C MET A 228 -5.11 29.41 -29.37
N GLY A 229 -6.42 29.53 -29.61
CA GLY A 229 -7.29 28.46 -30.10
C GLY A 229 -7.94 27.59 -29.01
N THR A 230 -7.65 27.84 -27.73
CA THR A 230 -8.25 27.10 -26.60
C THR A 230 -9.50 27.81 -26.08
N MET A 231 -10.66 27.18 -26.26
CA MET A 231 -11.92 27.67 -25.71
C MET A 231 -12.09 27.23 -24.26
N ALA A 232 -11.93 28.16 -23.32
CA ALA A 232 -12.07 27.92 -21.88
C ALA A 232 -12.94 28.98 -21.20
N ARG A 233 -13.58 28.58 -20.10
CA ARG A 233 -14.44 29.39 -19.22
C ARG A 233 -13.72 29.65 -17.89
N VAL A 234 -14.30 30.53 -17.06
CA VAL A 234 -13.71 30.97 -15.78
C VAL A 234 -13.39 29.79 -14.83
N ASN A 235 -14.22 28.74 -14.84
CA ASN A 235 -14.06 27.58 -13.96
C ASN A 235 -13.37 26.39 -14.63
N ASP A 236 -12.99 26.52 -15.91
CA ASP A 236 -12.33 25.43 -16.62
C ASP A 236 -10.85 25.37 -16.18
N ILE A 237 -10.30 24.16 -16.20
CA ILE A 237 -8.94 23.86 -15.73
C ILE A 237 -7.99 23.90 -16.91
N ILE A 238 -6.84 24.57 -16.74
CA ILE A 238 -5.73 24.61 -17.69
C ILE A 238 -4.45 24.06 -17.05
N ASP A 239 -3.59 23.51 -17.89
CA ASP A 239 -2.26 22.98 -17.58
C ASP A 239 -1.23 24.08 -17.26
N SER A 240 -0.17 23.69 -16.55
CA SER A 240 0.99 24.54 -16.22
C SER A 240 1.60 25.21 -17.43
N ASP A 241 1.67 24.52 -18.57
CA ASP A 241 2.44 24.95 -19.74
C ASP A 241 1.67 26.05 -20.49
N THR A 242 0.37 25.83 -20.75
CA THR A 242 -0.56 26.84 -21.24
C THR A 242 -0.65 28.04 -20.30
N ALA A 243 -0.71 27.82 -18.98
CA ALA A 243 -0.71 28.89 -17.99
C ALA A 243 0.59 29.72 -18.01
N THR A 244 1.75 29.06 -18.21
CA THR A 244 3.06 29.71 -18.31
C THR A 244 3.19 30.56 -19.57
N ILE A 245 2.75 30.06 -20.73
CA ILE A 245 2.75 30.83 -21.98
C ILE A 245 1.88 32.09 -21.85
N ILE A 246 0.71 31.98 -21.23
CA ILE A 246 -0.18 33.14 -20.99
C ILE A 246 0.46 34.14 -20.03
N ALA A 247 1.13 33.66 -18.98
CA ALA A 247 1.75 34.53 -17.99
C ALA A 247 2.94 35.32 -18.56
N ASP A 248 3.78 34.68 -19.37
CA ASP A 248 4.90 35.33 -20.08
C ASP A 248 4.38 36.41 -21.05
N ASP A 249 3.28 36.14 -21.76
CA ASP A 249 2.54 37.11 -22.60
C ASP A 249 2.04 38.36 -21.83
N PHE A 250 1.88 38.28 -20.51
CA PHE A 250 1.55 39.39 -19.62
C PHE A 250 2.76 39.92 -18.82
N GLY A 251 3.97 39.41 -19.06
CA GLY A 251 5.21 39.83 -18.39
C GLY A 251 5.40 39.26 -16.99
N CYS A 252 4.75 38.14 -16.68
CA CYS A 252 4.72 37.50 -15.37
C CYS A 252 5.43 36.13 -15.45
N LYS A 253 6.46 35.91 -14.63
CA LYS A 253 7.11 34.59 -14.57
C LYS A 253 6.27 33.61 -13.76
N VAL A 254 6.16 32.38 -14.24
CA VAL A 254 5.55 31.28 -13.49
C VAL A 254 6.63 30.40 -12.89
N ASN A 255 6.60 30.26 -11.57
CA ASN A 255 7.22 29.14 -10.88
C ASN A 255 6.17 28.03 -10.78
N VAL A 256 6.36 26.93 -11.51
CA VAL A 256 5.50 25.74 -11.37
C VAL A 256 5.96 25.00 -10.12
N ILE A 257 5.21 25.14 -9.03
CA ILE A 257 5.45 24.41 -7.77
C ILE A 257 4.60 23.15 -7.81
N SER A 258 5.23 22.00 -7.60
CA SER A 258 4.49 20.74 -7.48
C SER A 258 3.61 20.74 -6.24
N LEU A 259 2.48 20.02 -6.32
CA LEU A 259 1.65 19.77 -5.14
C LEU A 259 2.43 19.04 -4.03
N GLN A 260 3.50 18.32 -4.37
CA GLN A 260 4.38 17.59 -3.46
C GLN A 260 5.27 18.55 -2.63
N GLU A 261 5.81 19.61 -3.25
CA GLU A 261 6.54 20.67 -2.53
C GLU A 261 5.61 21.44 -1.59
N GLU A 262 4.42 21.85 -2.07
CA GLU A 262 3.39 22.52 -1.24
C GLU A 262 2.77 21.64 -0.12
N ALA A 263 3.04 20.33 -0.13
CA ALA A 263 2.62 19.35 0.88
C ALA A 263 3.77 18.86 1.77
N THR A 264 5.01 19.24 1.44
CA THR A 264 6.21 19.01 2.25
C THR A 264 6.29 20.11 3.31
N ILE A 265 6.69 19.74 4.52
CA ILE A 265 6.80 20.67 5.64
C ILE A 265 8.25 21.15 5.66
N GLU A 266 8.47 22.46 5.52
CA GLU A 266 9.81 23.05 5.63
C GLU A 266 10.38 22.84 7.03
N VAL A 267 11.29 21.86 7.15
CA VAL A 267 12.06 21.64 8.38
C VAL A 267 13.10 22.75 8.46
N LYS A 268 12.74 23.86 9.11
CA LYS A 268 13.68 24.94 9.47
C LYS A 268 14.88 24.32 10.20
N GLU A 269 16.08 24.60 9.71
CA GLU A 269 17.32 24.18 10.36
C GLU A 269 17.46 24.86 11.73
N ASP A 270 17.91 24.10 12.72
CA ASP A 270 18.18 24.60 14.07
C ASP A 270 19.54 25.30 14.12
N ARG A 271 19.67 26.32 14.98
CA ARG A 271 20.98 26.92 15.28
C ARG A 271 21.79 25.96 16.15
N GLU A 272 23.10 25.92 15.93
CA GLU A 272 24.01 25.09 16.75
C GLU A 272 23.92 25.43 18.26
N GLU A 273 23.57 26.67 18.60
CA GLU A 273 23.35 27.13 19.99
C GLU A 273 22.12 26.51 20.68
N ASP A 274 21.09 26.12 19.92
CA ASP A 274 19.85 25.52 20.44
C ASP A 274 19.95 23.99 20.56
N LEU A 275 20.94 23.38 19.91
CA LEU A 275 21.17 21.94 19.87
C LEU A 275 21.76 21.43 21.20
N LYS A 276 21.01 20.58 21.90
CA LYS A 276 21.40 19.94 23.16
C LYS A 276 21.59 18.43 22.96
N PRO A 277 22.49 17.77 23.72
CA PRO A 277 22.62 16.32 23.68
C PRO A 277 21.29 15.61 23.96
N ARG A 278 20.97 14.55 23.21
CA ARG A 278 19.77 13.73 23.41
C ARG A 278 20.12 12.26 23.66
N PRO A 279 19.25 11.50 24.35
CA PRO A 279 19.39 10.04 24.47
C PRO A 279 19.46 9.36 23.10
N PRO A 280 20.29 8.32 22.90
CA PRO A 280 20.20 7.48 21.70
C PRO A 280 18.87 6.72 21.66
N VAL A 281 18.33 6.58 20.45
CA VAL A 281 17.25 5.64 20.14
C VAL A 281 17.84 4.42 19.44
N VAL A 282 17.53 3.21 19.92
CA VAL A 282 18.26 1.99 19.59
C VAL A 282 17.30 0.87 19.19
N THR A 283 17.42 0.35 17.97
CA THR A 283 16.61 -0.80 17.52
C THR A 283 17.33 -2.11 17.83
N ILE A 284 16.63 -3.11 18.36
CA ILE A 284 17.16 -4.48 18.47
C ILE A 284 16.65 -5.35 17.31
N MET A 285 17.57 -5.96 16.57
CA MET A 285 17.31 -6.83 15.41
C MET A 285 18.05 -8.18 15.49
N GLY A 286 17.74 -9.07 14.54
CA GLY A 286 18.30 -10.44 14.47
C GLY A 286 17.20 -11.49 14.24
N HIS A 287 17.62 -12.75 14.08
CA HIS A 287 16.73 -13.90 13.84
C HIS A 287 15.70 -14.14 14.95
N VAL A 288 14.70 -14.98 14.66
CA VAL A 288 13.84 -15.62 15.67
C VAL A 288 14.71 -16.47 16.63
N ASP A 289 14.24 -16.66 17.87
CA ASP A 289 14.87 -17.45 18.95
C ASP A 289 16.31 -17.09 19.37
N HIS A 290 16.95 -16.09 18.76
CA HIS A 290 18.17 -15.45 19.24
C HIS A 290 18.00 -14.65 20.56
N GLY A 291 16.81 -14.67 21.16
CA GLY A 291 16.55 -14.10 22.50
C GLY A 291 16.48 -12.57 22.58
N LYS A 292 16.07 -11.88 21.49
CA LYS A 292 15.88 -10.40 21.47
C LYS A 292 14.97 -9.91 22.60
N THR A 293 13.74 -10.41 22.64
CA THR A 293 12.73 -10.06 23.66
C THR A 293 13.24 -10.40 25.07
N SER A 294 13.97 -11.51 25.22
CA SER A 294 14.56 -11.93 26.49
C SER A 294 15.67 -10.98 26.97
N LEU A 295 16.50 -10.46 26.05
CA LEU A 295 17.52 -9.45 26.35
C LEU A 295 16.86 -8.12 26.75
N LEU A 296 15.81 -7.72 26.04
CA LEU A 296 15.01 -6.53 26.34
C LEU A 296 14.29 -6.63 27.69
N ASP A 297 13.69 -7.78 28.02
CA ASP A 297 13.12 -8.09 29.34
C ASP A 297 14.18 -8.06 30.44
N ALA A 298 15.38 -8.60 30.18
CA ALA A 298 16.48 -8.60 31.13
C ALA A 298 16.97 -7.16 31.43
N ILE A 299 17.06 -6.30 30.41
CA ILE A 299 17.36 -4.86 30.51
C ILE A 299 16.24 -4.11 31.26
N ARG A 300 14.99 -4.31 30.87
CA ARG A 300 13.80 -3.63 31.42
C ARG A 300 13.41 -4.11 32.82
N GLN A 301 13.99 -5.22 33.28
CA GLN A 301 13.61 -5.96 34.49
C GLN A 301 12.12 -6.41 34.48
N SER A 302 11.59 -6.65 33.27
CA SER A 302 10.22 -7.12 33.05
C SER A 302 10.16 -8.61 32.73
N ASN A 303 8.94 -9.10 32.49
CA ASN A 303 8.69 -10.42 31.90
C ASN A 303 7.49 -10.30 30.95
N ILE A 304 7.78 -9.76 29.77
CA ILE A 304 6.89 -9.57 28.62
C ILE A 304 6.82 -10.86 27.82
N THR A 305 7.95 -11.56 27.65
CA THR A 305 8.08 -12.83 26.93
C THR A 305 7.07 -13.87 27.45
N ALA A 306 6.84 -13.96 28.76
CA ALA A 306 5.86 -14.86 29.37
C ALA A 306 4.38 -14.39 29.27
N LYS A 307 4.12 -13.24 28.63
CA LYS A 307 2.77 -12.67 28.41
C LYS A 307 2.38 -12.59 26.94
N GLU A 308 3.33 -12.66 26.02
CA GLU A 308 3.04 -12.61 24.58
C GLU A 308 2.55 -13.97 24.04
N SER A 309 1.51 -13.94 23.21
CA SER A 309 0.96 -15.12 22.54
C SER A 309 2.02 -15.79 21.66
N GLY A 310 2.34 -17.05 21.97
CA GLY A 310 3.39 -17.82 21.29
C GLY A 310 4.81 -17.48 21.73
N GLY A 311 5.02 -16.67 22.77
CA GLY A 311 6.35 -16.33 23.29
C GLY A 311 7.20 -15.45 22.37
N ILE A 312 6.59 -14.86 21.33
CA ILE A 312 7.26 -14.04 20.32
C ILE A 312 6.70 -12.62 20.29
N THR A 313 7.57 -11.65 20.06
CA THR A 313 7.17 -10.25 19.83
C THR A 313 6.68 -10.05 18.40
N GLN A 314 5.49 -9.47 18.28
CA GLN A 314 4.73 -9.37 17.02
C GLN A 314 4.41 -7.92 16.61
N ASN A 315 4.47 -6.98 17.55
CA ASN A 315 4.21 -5.55 17.34
C ASN A 315 5.50 -4.77 17.66
N ILE A 316 5.71 -3.59 17.07
CA ILE A 316 6.84 -2.73 17.47
C ILE A 316 6.55 -2.15 18.87
N GLY A 317 7.42 -2.46 19.83
CA GLY A 317 7.40 -1.86 21.17
C GLY A 317 8.46 -0.77 21.29
N ALA A 318 8.18 0.29 22.04
CA ALA A 318 9.18 1.30 22.38
C ALA A 318 9.10 1.71 23.86
N TYR A 319 10.25 1.84 24.51
CA TYR A 319 10.34 2.13 25.95
C TYR A 319 11.65 2.82 26.32
N LYS A 320 11.74 3.41 27.53
CA LYS A 320 12.93 4.17 27.95
C LYS A 320 13.58 3.59 29.21
N VAL A 321 14.90 3.45 29.16
CA VAL A 321 15.73 2.89 30.24
C VAL A 321 16.61 3.99 30.81
N LYS A 322 16.69 4.08 32.14
CA LYS A 322 17.60 4.97 32.88
C LYS A 322 18.77 4.16 33.42
N ILE A 323 19.98 4.64 33.17
CA ILE A 323 21.28 4.06 33.53
C ILE A 323 22.05 5.14 34.30
N PRO A 324 22.99 4.83 35.22
CA PRO A 324 23.77 5.86 35.92
C PRO A 324 24.49 6.85 34.99
N SER A 325 24.88 6.39 33.79
CA SER A 325 25.58 7.17 32.76
C SER A 325 24.66 7.91 31.78
N GLY A 326 23.33 7.69 31.78
CA GLY A 326 22.43 8.32 30.81
C GLY A 326 21.05 7.67 30.67
N GLU A 327 20.31 8.07 29.64
CA GLU A 327 19.06 7.41 29.22
C GLU A 327 19.23 6.78 27.85
N ILE A 328 18.53 5.67 27.57
CA ILE A 328 18.47 5.03 26.25
C ILE A 328 17.00 4.76 25.93
N ALA A 329 16.56 5.06 24.72
CA ALA A 329 15.26 4.62 24.19
C ALA A 329 15.45 3.37 23.35
N PHE A 330 14.74 2.29 23.66
CA PHE A 330 14.77 1.04 22.90
C PHE A 330 13.55 0.91 22.01
N ILE A 331 13.76 0.38 20.79
CA ILE A 331 12.72 -0.12 19.89
C ILE A 331 12.91 -1.63 19.72
N ASP A 332 11.88 -2.40 20.09
CA ASP A 332 11.79 -3.83 19.84
C ASP A 332 11.18 -4.08 18.45
N THR A 333 11.79 -4.96 17.65
CA THR A 333 11.28 -5.32 16.32
C THR A 333 11.08 -6.83 16.16
N PRO A 334 9.92 -7.27 15.65
CA PRO A 334 9.64 -8.68 15.40
C PRO A 334 10.68 -9.35 14.49
N GLY A 335 11.13 -10.55 14.90
CA GLY A 335 12.18 -11.30 14.18
C GLY A 335 11.74 -11.99 12.89
N HIS A 336 10.46 -12.33 12.78
CA HIS A 336 9.95 -13.18 11.70
C HIS A 336 9.95 -12.47 10.32
N ALA A 337 10.26 -13.23 9.26
CA ALA A 337 10.28 -12.80 7.86
C ALA A 337 8.98 -12.15 7.32
N ALA A 338 7.82 -12.29 7.97
CA ALA A 338 6.64 -11.51 7.60
C ALA A 338 6.78 -10.01 7.92
N PHE A 339 7.57 -9.65 8.94
CA PHE A 339 7.68 -8.30 9.48
C PHE A 339 8.86 -7.47 8.90
N THR A 340 9.29 -7.76 7.67
CA THR A 340 10.35 -6.99 6.96
C THR A 340 10.12 -5.47 7.05
N MET A 341 8.89 -5.02 6.79
CA MET A 341 8.55 -3.59 6.84
C MET A 341 8.68 -2.98 8.26
N MET A 342 8.42 -3.75 9.32
CA MET A 342 8.63 -3.27 10.70
C MET A 342 10.12 -3.13 11.02
N ARG A 343 10.98 -4.05 10.55
CA ARG A 343 12.44 -3.91 10.69
C ARG A 343 12.95 -2.69 9.93
N ALA A 344 12.55 -2.50 8.68
CA ALA A 344 12.93 -1.33 7.88
C ALA A 344 12.44 0.00 8.51
N ARG A 345 11.24 0.02 9.14
CA ARG A 345 10.74 1.15 9.92
C ARG A 345 11.60 1.40 11.17
N GLY A 346 11.96 0.34 11.90
CA GLY A 346 12.83 0.42 13.09
C GLY A 346 14.20 1.00 12.77
N ALA A 347 14.93 0.45 11.80
CA ALA A 347 16.25 0.96 11.40
C ALA A 347 16.20 2.46 11.08
N LYS A 348 15.28 2.90 10.22
CA LYS A 348 15.11 4.31 9.84
C LYS A 348 14.67 5.24 10.99
N SER A 349 14.23 4.69 12.12
CA SER A 349 13.79 5.46 13.30
C SER A 349 14.86 5.57 14.40
N THR A 350 16.07 5.03 14.18
CA THR A 350 17.07 4.85 15.27
C THR A 350 18.49 5.24 14.90
N ASP A 351 19.23 5.65 15.93
CA ASP A 351 20.60 6.17 15.84
C ASP A 351 21.65 5.05 15.88
N ILE A 352 21.30 3.89 16.45
CA ILE A 352 22.14 2.70 16.59
C ILE A 352 21.27 1.44 16.40
N VAL A 353 21.78 0.40 15.75
CA VAL A 353 21.15 -0.94 15.70
C VAL A 353 21.97 -1.96 16.50
N ILE A 354 21.30 -2.72 17.38
CA ILE A 354 21.89 -3.90 18.02
C ILE A 354 21.51 -5.13 17.20
N LEU A 355 22.51 -5.81 16.65
CA LEU A 355 22.33 -7.08 15.94
C LEU A 355 22.56 -8.25 16.92
N VAL A 356 21.48 -8.92 17.32
CA VAL A 356 21.53 -10.04 18.26
C VAL A 356 21.75 -11.35 17.51
N VAL A 357 22.86 -12.01 17.84
CA VAL A 357 23.29 -13.27 17.22
C VAL A 357 23.54 -14.30 18.30
N ALA A 358 22.89 -15.46 18.22
CA ALA A 358 23.11 -16.51 19.22
C ALA A 358 24.44 -17.23 18.98
N SER A 359 25.17 -17.55 20.05
CA SER A 359 26.52 -18.14 20.01
C SER A 359 26.58 -19.60 19.53
N ASP A 360 25.44 -20.26 19.48
CA ASP A 360 25.20 -21.65 19.06
C ASP A 360 24.67 -21.72 17.61
N ASP A 361 23.69 -20.89 17.26
CA ASP A 361 23.08 -20.84 15.92
C ASP A 361 23.94 -20.07 14.90
N GLY A 362 24.56 -18.97 15.32
CA GLY A 362 25.37 -18.12 14.44
C GLY A 362 24.54 -17.27 13.45
N VAL A 363 25.09 -17.05 12.25
CA VAL A 363 24.55 -16.09 11.27
C VAL A 363 23.49 -16.74 10.40
N MET A 364 22.22 -16.48 10.71
CA MET A 364 21.04 -16.97 9.99
C MET A 364 20.52 -15.99 8.92
N PRO A 365 19.72 -16.41 7.93
CA PRO A 365 19.25 -15.54 6.83
C PRO A 365 18.50 -14.27 7.29
N GLN A 366 17.73 -14.33 8.38
CA GLN A 366 17.07 -13.13 8.94
C GLN A 366 18.05 -12.18 9.66
N THR A 367 19.20 -12.67 10.11
CA THR A 367 20.31 -11.83 10.60
C THR A 367 20.93 -11.04 9.44
N LEU A 368 21.04 -11.65 8.25
CA LEU A 368 21.48 -10.97 7.02
C LEU A 368 20.44 -9.96 6.51
N GLU A 369 19.14 -10.28 6.59
CA GLU A 369 18.04 -9.34 6.28
C GLU A 369 18.09 -8.11 7.20
N ALA A 370 18.26 -8.31 8.51
CA ALA A 370 18.44 -7.24 9.49
C ALA A 370 19.70 -6.38 9.21
N LEU A 371 20.83 -7.03 8.91
CA LEU A 371 22.09 -6.36 8.55
C LEU A 371 21.92 -5.47 7.31
N ASN A 372 21.21 -5.96 6.30
CA ASN A 372 20.93 -5.18 5.09
C ASN A 372 20.10 -3.94 5.42
N HIS A 373 19.02 -4.04 6.22
CA HIS A 373 18.22 -2.87 6.59
C HIS A 373 18.98 -1.82 7.42
N ALA A 374 19.87 -2.25 8.31
CA ALA A 374 20.73 -1.33 9.05
C ALA A 374 21.73 -0.61 8.12
N LYS A 375 22.32 -1.32 7.15
CA LYS A 375 23.19 -0.75 6.12
C LYS A 375 22.44 0.17 5.14
N GLU A 376 21.23 -0.19 4.72
CA GLU A 376 20.33 0.65 3.90
C GLU A 376 19.95 1.96 4.59
N ALA A 377 19.84 1.95 5.91
CA ALA A 377 19.58 3.13 6.73
C ALA A 377 20.86 3.94 7.09
N ASN A 378 22.05 3.42 6.78
CA ASN A 378 23.36 3.96 7.20
C ASN A 378 23.51 4.12 8.73
N VAL A 379 22.92 3.21 9.50
CA VAL A 379 22.94 3.25 10.98
C VAL A 379 24.06 2.35 11.52
N PRO A 380 24.91 2.83 12.46
CA PRO A 380 25.98 2.03 13.05
C PRO A 380 25.45 0.82 13.84
N ILE A 381 26.24 -0.26 13.85
CA ILE A 381 25.80 -1.59 14.30
C ILE A 381 26.68 -2.08 15.44
N ILE A 382 26.06 -2.46 16.55
CA ILE A 382 26.70 -3.16 17.68
C ILE A 382 26.23 -4.61 17.67
N VAL A 383 27.15 -5.58 17.73
CA VAL A 383 26.83 -7.01 17.73
C VAL A 383 26.74 -7.54 19.16
N ALA A 384 25.53 -7.94 19.57
CA ALA A 384 25.30 -8.61 20.84
C ALA A 384 25.27 -10.12 20.63
N VAL A 385 26.34 -10.81 21.04
CA VAL A 385 26.45 -12.27 20.95
C VAL A 385 25.77 -12.88 22.18
N ASN A 386 24.56 -13.43 21.99
CA ASN A 386 23.71 -13.95 23.07
C ASN A 386 23.89 -15.46 23.29
N LYS A 387 23.31 -15.98 24.38
CA LYS A 387 23.45 -17.36 24.89
C LYS A 387 24.90 -17.74 25.29
N MET A 388 25.69 -16.77 25.75
CA MET A 388 27.08 -17.01 26.22
C MET A 388 27.19 -17.88 27.49
N ASP A 389 26.07 -18.26 28.09
CA ASP A 389 25.94 -19.25 29.16
C ASP A 389 26.07 -20.72 28.69
N LEU A 390 25.94 -20.99 27.38
CA LEU A 390 26.03 -22.35 26.84
C LEU A 390 27.48 -22.86 26.77
N PRO A 391 27.75 -24.15 27.09
CA PRO A 391 29.11 -24.70 27.08
C PRO A 391 29.74 -24.82 25.68
N ASN A 392 28.95 -24.67 24.62
CA ASN A 392 29.38 -24.64 23.22
C ASN A 392 29.44 -23.22 22.62
N ALA A 393 29.16 -22.17 23.42
CA ALA A 393 29.18 -20.78 23.00
C ALA A 393 30.59 -20.37 22.52
N SER A 394 30.66 -19.65 21.39
CA SER A 394 31.93 -19.13 20.87
C SER A 394 31.71 -17.83 20.12
N MET A 395 32.21 -16.73 20.70
CA MET A 395 32.19 -15.41 20.08
C MET A 395 33.02 -15.36 18.78
N ASP A 396 34.15 -16.08 18.74
CA ASP A 396 35.08 -16.04 17.61
C ASP A 396 34.46 -16.58 16.31
N LYS A 397 33.59 -17.59 16.41
CA LYS A 397 32.80 -18.07 15.26
C LYS A 397 31.88 -16.99 14.71
N VAL A 398 31.24 -16.21 15.58
CA VAL A 398 30.32 -15.13 15.20
C VAL A 398 31.10 -13.94 14.63
N LYS A 399 32.23 -13.55 15.23
CA LYS A 399 33.18 -12.56 14.70
C LYS A 399 33.64 -12.93 13.30
N ALA A 400 34.11 -14.17 13.09
CA ALA A 400 34.56 -14.65 11.79
C ALA A 400 33.43 -14.62 10.75
N ALA A 401 32.26 -15.18 11.09
CA ALA A 401 31.14 -15.27 10.16
C ALA A 401 30.56 -13.90 9.76
N LEU A 402 30.45 -12.94 10.69
CA LEU A 402 29.96 -11.59 10.37
C LEU A 402 31.02 -10.72 9.68
N SER A 403 32.32 -10.97 9.90
CA SER A 403 33.40 -10.29 9.16
C SER A 403 33.32 -10.55 7.65
N GLU A 404 32.86 -11.73 7.21
CA GLU A 404 32.62 -12.03 5.78
C GLU A 404 31.53 -11.12 5.15
N TYR A 405 30.57 -10.64 5.95
CA TYR A 405 29.52 -9.70 5.53
C TYR A 405 29.88 -8.23 5.79
N GLY A 406 31.15 -7.94 6.09
CA GLY A 406 31.66 -6.60 6.34
C GLY A 406 31.13 -6.00 7.66
N LEU A 407 31.32 -6.74 8.76
CA LEU A 407 31.24 -6.26 10.14
C LEU A 407 32.54 -6.67 10.85
N THR A 408 33.61 -5.92 10.63
CA THR A 408 34.94 -6.25 11.18
C THR A 408 35.04 -5.85 12.66
N PRO A 409 35.48 -6.75 13.56
CA PRO A 409 35.67 -6.42 14.97
C PRO A 409 36.72 -5.32 15.18
N GLU A 410 36.50 -4.43 16.15
CA GLU A 410 37.51 -3.43 16.60
C GLU A 410 38.87 -4.07 16.92
N GLU A 411 38.88 -5.24 17.55
CA GLU A 411 40.08 -6.05 17.84
C GLU A 411 40.94 -6.36 16.60
N TRP A 412 40.33 -6.38 15.41
CA TRP A 412 40.98 -6.67 14.13
C TRP A 412 41.22 -5.38 13.31
N GLY A 413 41.05 -4.20 13.92
CA GLY A 413 41.14 -2.90 13.25
C GLY A 413 39.87 -2.49 12.49
N GLY A 414 38.73 -3.09 12.83
CA GLY A 414 37.41 -2.72 12.30
C GLY A 414 36.69 -1.65 13.11
N ASP A 415 35.41 -1.46 12.77
CA ASP A 415 34.49 -0.45 13.32
C ASP A 415 33.38 -1.04 14.19
N THR A 416 33.24 -2.37 14.22
CA THR A 416 32.09 -3.05 14.81
C THR A 416 32.42 -3.55 16.22
N GLN A 417 31.62 -3.14 17.21
CA GLN A 417 31.71 -3.62 18.59
C GLN A 417 31.03 -4.99 18.75
N TYR A 418 31.70 -5.92 19.43
CA TYR A 418 31.21 -7.27 19.70
C TYR A 418 31.15 -7.53 21.21
N ILE A 419 29.96 -7.79 21.74
CA ILE A 419 29.73 -7.87 23.20
C ILE A 419 29.03 -9.18 23.52
N GLY A 420 29.59 -9.95 24.45
CA GLY A 420 29.08 -11.26 24.86
C GLY A 420 28.06 -11.12 25.98
N VAL A 421 26.83 -11.56 25.76
CA VAL A 421 25.73 -11.45 26.73
C VAL A 421 25.06 -12.79 27.01
N SER A 422 24.48 -12.92 28.20
CA SER A 422 23.45 -13.91 28.48
C SER A 422 22.20 -13.19 28.96
N ALA A 423 21.13 -13.25 28.16
CA ALA A 423 19.82 -12.77 28.60
C ALA A 423 19.29 -13.54 29.83
N LEU A 424 19.66 -14.82 29.98
CA LEU A 424 19.20 -15.71 31.06
C LEU A 424 19.92 -15.45 32.38
N HIS A 425 21.26 -15.37 32.35
CA HIS A 425 22.08 -15.08 33.54
C HIS A 425 22.32 -13.58 33.79
N LYS A 426 21.87 -12.73 32.88
CA LYS A 426 22.00 -11.26 32.90
C LYS A 426 23.46 -10.75 32.91
N THR A 427 24.39 -11.57 32.41
CA THR A 427 25.81 -11.20 32.23
C THR A 427 26.02 -10.42 30.92
N GLY A 428 27.06 -9.57 30.88
CA GLY A 428 27.39 -8.71 29.72
C GLY A 428 26.42 -7.55 29.46
N ILE A 429 25.22 -7.55 30.04
CA ILE A 429 24.20 -6.52 29.78
C ILE A 429 24.70 -5.11 30.18
N LYS A 430 25.44 -4.98 31.28
CA LYS A 430 26.01 -3.69 31.69
C LYS A 430 27.00 -3.15 30.65
N GLU A 431 27.89 -4.01 30.15
CA GLU A 431 28.89 -3.67 29.13
C GLU A 431 28.21 -3.26 27.81
N LEU A 432 27.16 -3.97 27.40
CA LEU A 432 26.33 -3.61 26.24
C LEU A 432 25.69 -2.21 26.41
N LEU A 433 25.15 -1.90 27.59
CA LEU A 433 24.54 -0.59 27.86
C LEU A 433 25.56 0.55 27.92
N GLU A 434 26.77 0.29 28.39
CA GLU A 434 27.86 1.29 28.42
C GLU A 434 28.45 1.54 27.03
N ALA A 435 28.59 0.49 26.20
CA ALA A 435 29.03 0.61 24.80
C ALA A 435 28.06 1.41 23.93
N ILE A 436 26.73 1.22 24.10
CA ILE A 436 25.72 2.02 23.40
C ILE A 436 25.87 3.51 23.71
N ILE A 437 26.19 3.87 24.96
CA ILE A 437 26.38 5.27 25.37
C ILE A 437 27.67 5.83 24.77
N LEU A 438 28.77 5.07 24.81
CA LEU A 438 30.03 5.45 24.15
C LEU A 438 29.85 5.70 22.65
N GLN A 439 29.12 4.82 21.96
CA GLN A 439 28.79 4.97 20.55
C GLN A 439 27.90 6.21 20.29
N ALA A 440 26.96 6.51 21.20
CA ALA A 440 26.10 7.70 21.11
C ALA A 440 26.88 9.02 21.34
N GLU A 441 27.89 9.00 22.21
CA GLU A 441 28.82 10.12 22.42
C GLU A 441 29.67 10.36 21.16
N MET A 442 30.20 9.30 20.53
CA MET A 442 30.94 9.38 19.26
C MET A 442 30.10 9.90 18.08
N LEU A 443 28.77 9.76 18.13
CA LEU A 443 27.84 10.29 17.14
C LEU A 443 27.38 11.74 17.43
N GLU A 444 27.80 12.33 18.56
CA GLU A 444 27.38 13.64 19.04
C GLU A 444 25.86 13.91 18.94
N LEU A 445 25.03 12.94 19.33
CA LEU A 445 23.58 12.99 19.11
C LEU A 445 22.91 14.21 19.77
N LYS A 446 22.39 15.11 18.92
CA LYS A 446 21.77 16.39 19.31
C LYS A 446 20.30 16.49 18.89
N ALA A 447 19.55 17.37 19.55
CA ALA A 447 18.26 17.92 19.12
C ALA A 447 17.97 19.26 19.82
N ASN A 448 17.06 20.05 19.26
CA ASN A 448 16.53 21.27 19.87
C ASN A 448 15.22 20.96 20.62
N PRO A 449 15.16 20.95 21.96
CA PRO A 449 13.91 20.72 22.69
C PRO A 449 13.01 21.98 22.74
N ASN A 450 13.48 23.15 22.32
CA ASN A 450 12.78 24.43 22.45
C ASN A 450 11.72 24.66 21.35
N ARG A 451 11.71 23.86 20.28
CA ARG A 451 10.84 23.99 19.09
C ARG A 451 9.61 23.06 19.11
N GLU A 452 8.73 23.23 18.14
CA GLU A 452 7.59 22.35 17.85
C GLU A 452 8.04 20.91 17.58
N ALA A 453 7.30 19.92 18.09
CA ALA A 453 7.72 18.53 18.00
C ALA A 453 7.66 17.97 16.57
N ILE A 454 8.75 17.30 16.19
CA ILE A 454 8.87 16.45 15.00
C ILE A 454 9.16 15.03 15.49
N GLY A 455 8.48 14.04 14.92
CA GLY A 455 8.64 12.64 15.27
C GLY A 455 8.13 11.69 14.18
N ILE A 456 8.06 10.41 14.52
CA ILE A 456 7.60 9.34 13.63
C ILE A 456 6.63 8.41 14.37
N VAL A 457 5.56 7.97 13.69
CA VAL A 457 4.66 6.94 14.22
C VAL A 457 5.32 5.58 14.08
N LEU A 458 5.55 4.90 15.20
CA LEU A 458 6.11 3.53 15.20
C LEU A 458 5.02 2.50 14.91
N GLU A 459 3.88 2.62 15.60
CA GLU A 459 2.67 1.81 15.42
C GLU A 459 1.41 2.62 15.74
N ALA A 460 0.26 2.16 15.24
CA ALA A 460 -1.03 2.77 15.51
C ALA A 460 -2.15 1.72 15.62
N SER A 461 -3.17 2.01 16.42
CA SER A 461 -4.30 1.11 16.67
C SER A 461 -5.62 1.87 16.87
N LEU A 462 -6.72 1.13 16.87
CA LEU A 462 -8.07 1.66 17.09
C LEU A 462 -8.70 1.03 18.33
N GLU A 463 -8.67 1.75 19.45
CA GLU A 463 -9.15 1.25 20.74
C GLU A 463 -10.59 1.68 21.06
N GLN A 464 -11.37 0.73 21.58
CA GLN A 464 -12.76 0.98 21.96
C GLN A 464 -12.85 1.95 23.14
N GLY A 465 -13.42 3.13 22.91
CA GLY A 465 -13.61 4.19 23.92
C GLY A 465 -12.45 5.18 24.05
N ARG A 466 -11.21 4.80 23.67
CA ARG A 466 -10.06 5.72 23.57
C ARG A 466 -9.93 6.35 22.17
N GLY A 467 -10.44 5.69 21.14
CA GLY A 467 -10.40 6.15 19.75
C GLY A 467 -9.14 5.67 19.02
N PRO A 468 -8.76 6.30 17.88
CA PRO A 468 -7.49 6.03 17.24
C PRO A 468 -6.33 6.56 18.10
N VAL A 469 -5.35 5.70 18.36
CA VAL A 469 -4.15 6.00 19.15
C VAL A 469 -2.91 5.64 18.35
N GLY A 470 -1.80 6.35 18.60
CA GLY A 470 -0.54 6.15 17.89
C GLY A 470 0.66 6.29 18.80
N THR A 471 1.57 5.32 18.74
CA THR A 471 2.85 5.37 19.44
C THR A 471 3.83 6.21 18.63
N VAL A 472 4.11 7.42 19.11
CA VAL A 472 4.99 8.40 18.45
C VAL A 472 6.34 8.42 19.16
N LEU A 473 7.42 8.34 18.39
CA LEU A 473 8.77 8.66 18.84
C LEU A 473 9.04 10.14 18.53
N VAL A 474 9.23 10.97 19.56
CA VAL A 474 9.68 12.37 19.38
C VAL A 474 11.16 12.37 19.01
N GLN A 475 11.51 12.96 17.86
CA GLN A 475 12.89 13.06 17.36
C GLN A 475 13.50 14.44 17.65
N ASN A 476 12.74 15.51 17.47
CA ASN A 476 13.16 16.90 17.72
C ASN A 476 11.99 17.70 18.31
N GLY A 477 12.25 18.82 19.00
CA GLY A 477 11.23 19.61 19.71
C GLY A 477 10.64 18.93 20.95
N THR A 478 9.67 19.60 21.60
CA THR A 478 8.93 19.05 22.76
C THR A 478 7.45 18.96 22.45
N LEU A 479 6.86 17.76 22.58
CA LEU A 479 5.43 17.52 22.35
C LEU A 479 4.63 17.76 23.65
N LYS A 480 3.48 18.42 23.58
CA LYS A 480 2.66 18.79 24.74
C LYS A 480 1.18 18.46 24.57
N ILE A 481 0.47 18.30 25.70
CA ILE A 481 -0.99 18.17 25.67
C ILE A 481 -1.62 19.49 25.22
N GLY A 482 -2.46 19.43 24.19
CA GLY A 482 -3.10 20.59 23.57
C GLY A 482 -2.54 20.93 22.19
N ASP A 483 -1.39 20.38 21.80
CA ASP A 483 -0.77 20.64 20.49
C ASP A 483 -1.62 20.13 19.33
N TYR A 484 -1.63 20.88 18.22
CA TYR A 484 -2.17 20.44 16.95
C TYR A 484 -1.10 19.72 16.14
N PHE A 485 -1.46 18.70 15.37
CA PHE A 485 -0.51 17.98 14.54
C PHE A 485 -1.10 17.51 13.22
N VAL A 486 -0.22 17.35 12.24
CA VAL A 486 -0.46 16.59 11.02
C VAL A 486 0.44 15.36 11.03
N CYS A 487 -0.15 14.20 10.74
CA CYS A 487 0.53 12.91 10.65
C CYS A 487 0.17 12.28 9.32
N GLY A 488 1.07 12.38 8.35
CA GLY A 488 0.82 11.96 6.96
C GLY A 488 -0.48 12.54 6.39
N LEU A 489 -1.52 11.71 6.26
CA LEU A 489 -2.87 12.06 5.77
C LEU A 489 -3.88 12.45 6.87
N SER A 490 -3.59 12.17 8.13
CA SER A 490 -4.47 12.47 9.26
C SER A 490 -4.08 13.78 9.94
N VAL A 491 -5.06 14.48 10.49
CA VAL A 491 -4.84 15.52 11.50
C VAL A 491 -5.26 15.02 12.88
N GLY A 492 -4.88 15.78 13.90
CA GLY A 492 -5.36 15.57 15.26
C GLY A 492 -4.95 16.70 16.20
N LYS A 493 -5.37 16.53 17.46
CA LYS A 493 -4.97 17.38 18.58
C LYS A 493 -4.63 16.49 19.75
N VAL A 494 -3.49 16.72 20.42
CA VAL A 494 -3.05 15.91 21.56
C VAL A 494 -4.02 16.08 22.73
N ARG A 495 -4.91 15.10 22.93
CA ARG A 495 -5.89 15.08 24.04
C ARG A 495 -5.28 14.53 25.33
N ALA A 496 -4.36 13.59 25.18
CA ALA A 496 -3.56 13.01 26.26
C ALA A 496 -2.33 12.32 25.65
N MET A 497 -1.28 12.19 26.47
CA MET A 497 -0.15 11.31 26.20
C MET A 497 0.04 10.31 27.34
N VAL A 498 0.46 9.10 27.01
CA VAL A 498 0.79 8.04 27.97
C VAL A 498 2.20 7.51 27.64
N ASN A 499 3.01 7.23 28.66
CA ASN A 499 4.33 6.64 28.45
C ASN A 499 4.30 5.10 28.44
N ASP A 500 5.45 4.51 28.13
CA ASP A 500 5.76 3.08 28.13
C ASP A 500 5.46 2.32 29.46
N LEU A 501 5.26 3.06 30.55
CA LEU A 501 4.87 2.55 31.88
C LEU A 501 3.36 2.74 32.18
N GLY A 502 2.56 3.14 31.20
CA GLY A 502 1.12 3.37 31.36
C GLY A 502 0.74 4.62 32.15
N LYS A 503 1.70 5.51 32.43
CA LYS A 503 1.48 6.76 33.18
C LYS A 503 1.22 7.90 32.21
N ARG A 504 0.26 8.77 32.54
CA ARG A 504 0.01 10.00 31.77
C ARG A 504 1.18 10.97 31.93
N VAL A 505 1.56 11.63 30.84
CA VAL A 505 2.61 12.65 30.78
C VAL A 505 2.08 13.91 30.09
N ASN A 506 2.48 15.08 30.56
CA ASN A 506 2.01 16.38 30.03
C ASN A 506 2.88 16.89 28.89
N GLU A 507 4.17 16.54 28.90
CA GLU A 507 5.18 16.94 27.92
C GLU A 507 6.08 15.73 27.61
N ALA A 508 6.58 15.63 26.37
CA ALA A 508 7.51 14.59 25.93
C ALA A 508 8.70 15.21 25.17
N LEU A 509 9.91 14.93 25.65
CA LEU A 509 11.18 15.44 25.14
C LEU A 509 11.72 14.57 23.98
N PRO A 510 12.73 15.06 23.21
CA PRO A 510 13.42 14.25 22.20
C PRO A 510 13.89 12.88 22.71
N SER A 511 13.90 11.90 21.81
CA SER A 511 14.16 10.48 22.09
C SER A 511 13.26 9.89 23.18
N THR A 512 11.99 10.33 23.27
CA THR A 512 11.00 9.76 24.21
C THR A 512 9.81 9.20 23.43
N PRO A 513 9.53 7.88 23.53
CA PRO A 513 8.33 7.29 22.94
C PRO A 513 7.10 7.57 23.82
N VAL A 514 5.99 7.99 23.20
CA VAL A 514 4.70 8.22 23.87
C VAL A 514 3.53 7.76 23.02
N GLU A 515 2.53 7.17 23.67
CA GLU A 515 1.23 6.90 23.07
C GLU A 515 0.40 8.19 23.06
N VAL A 516 0.13 8.71 21.86
CA VAL A 516 -0.63 9.94 21.62
C VAL A 516 -2.09 9.61 21.34
N LEU A 517 -3.01 10.34 21.99
CA LEU A 517 -4.45 10.22 21.78
C LEU A 517 -5.01 11.49 21.15
N GLY A 518 -5.88 11.32 20.13
CA GLY A 518 -6.61 12.43 19.50
C GLY A 518 -6.40 12.61 18.00
N PHE A 519 -5.90 11.59 17.31
CA PHE A 519 -5.98 11.48 15.84
C PHE A 519 -7.46 11.39 15.40
N GLU A 520 -7.81 11.98 14.25
CA GLU A 520 -9.16 11.79 13.65
C GLU A 520 -9.33 10.40 13.02
N LYS A 521 -8.25 9.85 12.45
CA LYS A 521 -8.18 8.52 11.83
C LYS A 521 -6.88 7.84 12.28
N THR A 522 -6.84 6.51 12.27
CA THR A 522 -5.58 5.79 12.49
C THR A 522 -4.58 6.19 11.39
N PRO A 523 -3.37 6.71 11.72
CA PRO A 523 -2.35 7.02 10.72
C PRO A 523 -1.74 5.74 10.11
N GLU A 524 -1.06 5.86 8.98
CA GLU A 524 -0.24 4.78 8.42
C GLU A 524 1.08 4.71 9.22
N ALA A 525 1.54 3.51 9.59
CA ALA A 525 2.65 3.38 10.53
C ALA A 525 4.00 3.59 9.81
N GLY A 526 4.83 4.49 10.36
CA GLY A 526 6.01 5.05 9.72
C GLY A 526 5.81 6.44 9.10
N GLU A 527 4.61 7.02 9.15
CA GLU A 527 4.37 8.41 8.75
C GLU A 527 5.08 9.41 9.69
N SER A 528 5.49 10.57 9.13
CA SER A 528 6.04 11.67 9.92
C SER A 528 4.91 12.34 10.73
N PHE A 529 5.21 12.60 12.00
CA PHE A 529 4.36 13.32 12.94
C PHE A 529 4.94 14.72 13.13
N ASN A 530 4.17 15.75 12.77
CA ASN A 530 4.63 17.13 12.81
C ASN A 530 3.61 18.00 13.57
N VAL A 531 4.04 18.59 14.68
CA VAL A 531 3.26 19.62 15.41
C VAL A 531 3.17 20.89 14.59
N MET A 532 2.01 21.55 14.66
CA MET A 532 1.70 22.81 14.02
C MET A 532 1.13 23.78 15.06
N LEU A 533 1.41 25.08 14.89
CA LEU A 533 0.86 26.12 15.75
C LEU A 533 -0.66 26.29 15.52
N ASP A 534 -1.11 26.24 14.27
CA ASP A 534 -2.48 26.48 13.86
C ASP A 534 -3.18 25.24 13.28
N GLU A 535 -4.39 24.94 13.79
CA GLU A 535 -5.27 23.85 13.31
C GLU A 535 -5.55 23.96 11.80
N LYS A 536 -5.64 25.20 11.29
CA LYS A 536 -5.92 25.50 9.88
C LYS A 536 -4.78 25.08 8.96
N GLU A 537 -3.54 25.24 9.39
CA GLU A 537 -2.36 24.89 8.59
C GLU A 537 -2.20 23.37 8.52
N ALA A 538 -2.29 22.69 9.67
CA ALA A 538 -2.32 21.23 9.74
C ALA A 538 -3.39 20.63 8.81
N LYS A 539 -4.59 21.21 8.83
CA LYS A 539 -5.71 20.78 7.97
C LYS A 539 -5.48 21.07 6.49
N ALA A 540 -4.99 22.26 6.12
CA ALA A 540 -4.67 22.59 4.74
C ALA A 540 -3.59 21.65 4.15
N ILE A 541 -2.57 21.30 4.94
CA ILE A 541 -1.53 20.34 4.53
C ILE A 541 -2.11 18.94 4.32
N ALA A 542 -2.93 18.45 5.26
CA ALA A 542 -3.58 17.14 5.13
C ALA A 542 -4.55 17.07 3.94
N ASP A 543 -5.38 18.10 3.72
CA ASP A 543 -6.31 18.16 2.60
C ASP A 543 -5.58 18.16 1.23
N LYS A 544 -4.42 18.84 1.13
CA LYS A 544 -3.54 18.74 -0.05
C LYS A 544 -2.98 17.33 -0.25
N ARG A 545 -2.48 16.68 0.81
CA ARG A 545 -1.93 15.31 0.75
C ARG A 545 -2.99 14.27 0.37
N VAL A 546 -4.23 14.45 0.83
CA VAL A 546 -5.38 13.63 0.42
C VAL A 546 -5.70 13.84 -1.06
N GLN A 547 -5.67 15.07 -1.56
CA GLN A 547 -5.85 15.36 -3.00
C GLN A 547 -4.73 14.74 -3.85
N LEU A 548 -3.47 14.82 -3.42
CA LEU A 548 -2.34 14.12 -4.04
C LEU A 548 -2.58 12.61 -4.17
N LYS A 549 -2.83 11.91 -3.05
CA LYS A 549 -3.03 10.44 -3.05
C LYS A 549 -4.24 10.03 -3.89
N GLN A 550 -5.26 10.88 -4.00
CA GLN A 550 -6.39 10.68 -4.94
C GLN A 550 -5.98 10.87 -6.41
N GLN A 551 -5.24 11.93 -6.75
CA GLN A 551 -4.73 12.13 -8.11
C GLN A 551 -3.77 11.01 -8.54
N GLU A 552 -2.90 10.54 -7.65
CA GLU A 552 -2.02 9.41 -7.90
C GLU A 552 -2.79 8.11 -8.14
N ALA A 553 -3.81 7.83 -7.32
CA ALA A 553 -4.71 6.68 -7.53
C ALA A 553 -5.47 6.76 -8.87
N LEU A 554 -5.88 7.96 -9.30
CA LEU A 554 -6.50 8.18 -10.62
C LEU A 554 -5.49 8.01 -11.76
N LYS A 555 -4.31 8.65 -11.67
CA LYS A 555 -3.18 8.50 -12.63
C LYS A 555 -2.76 7.02 -12.77
N ALA A 556 -2.79 6.24 -11.69
CA ALA A 556 -2.52 4.80 -11.71
C ALA A 556 -3.64 3.99 -12.43
N ASN A 557 -4.92 4.27 -12.15
CA ASN A 557 -6.04 3.59 -12.81
C ASN A 557 -6.15 3.88 -14.32
N VAL A 558 -5.59 5.00 -14.80
CA VAL A 558 -5.55 5.33 -16.24
C VAL A 558 -4.48 4.52 -17.00
N LYS A 559 -3.46 3.96 -16.32
CA LYS A 559 -2.42 3.08 -16.93
C LYS A 559 -2.90 1.64 -17.20
N VAL A 560 -4.20 1.42 -17.42
CA VAL A 560 -4.70 0.15 -17.96
C VAL A 560 -4.47 0.12 -19.46
N THR A 561 -3.31 -0.39 -19.89
CA THR A 561 -3.05 -0.69 -21.31
C THR A 561 -3.98 -1.78 -21.82
N LEU A 562 -4.04 -1.95 -23.14
CA LEU A 562 -4.75 -3.09 -23.74
C LEU A 562 -4.16 -4.44 -23.29
N GLU A 563 -2.85 -4.52 -23.01
CA GLU A 563 -2.24 -5.72 -22.42
C GLU A 563 -2.79 -6.01 -21.02
N ASN A 564 -2.87 -5.01 -20.13
CA ASN A 564 -3.48 -5.17 -18.80
C ASN A 564 -4.97 -5.55 -18.87
N LEU A 565 -5.67 -5.20 -19.95
CA LEU A 565 -7.03 -5.65 -20.25
C LEU A 565 -7.07 -7.11 -20.70
N TYR A 566 -6.14 -7.54 -21.56
CA TYR A 566 -6.00 -8.96 -21.93
C TYR A 566 -5.58 -9.83 -20.74
N GLU A 567 -4.72 -9.34 -19.83
CA GLU A 567 -4.38 -10.03 -18.58
C GLU A 567 -5.60 -10.14 -17.64
N LYS A 568 -6.41 -9.07 -17.51
CA LYS A 568 -7.64 -9.12 -16.73
C LYS A 568 -8.63 -10.15 -17.28
N ILE A 569 -8.85 -10.18 -18.59
CA ILE A 569 -9.71 -11.16 -19.28
C ILE A 569 -9.15 -12.58 -19.15
N ALA A 570 -7.84 -12.79 -19.33
CA ALA A 570 -7.19 -14.08 -19.09
C ALA A 570 -7.36 -14.54 -17.63
N SER A 571 -7.38 -13.59 -16.68
CA SER A 571 -7.57 -13.89 -15.26
C SER A 571 -9.02 -14.18 -14.84
N GLU A 572 -10.00 -14.23 -15.75
CA GLU A 572 -11.26 -14.94 -15.48
C GLU A 572 -11.05 -16.46 -15.25
N SER A 573 -9.87 -17.00 -15.61
CA SER A 573 -9.44 -18.36 -15.25
C SER A 573 -8.80 -18.48 -13.85
N MET A 574 -8.47 -17.36 -13.18
CA MET A 574 -7.85 -17.35 -11.84
C MET A 574 -8.92 -17.26 -10.76
N LYS A 575 -8.86 -18.14 -9.74
CA LYS A 575 -9.74 -18.01 -8.57
C LYS A 575 -9.23 -16.91 -7.64
N GLU A 576 -10.03 -15.88 -7.44
CA GLU A 576 -9.72 -14.79 -6.49
C GLU A 576 -10.11 -15.19 -5.06
N PHE A 577 -9.12 -15.41 -4.20
CA PHE A 577 -9.34 -15.66 -2.78
C PHE A 577 -9.42 -14.32 -2.02
N LYS A 578 -10.65 -13.88 -1.79
CA LYS A 578 -10.99 -12.55 -1.27
C LYS A 578 -11.03 -12.52 0.25
N VAL A 579 -10.26 -11.60 0.85
CA VAL A 579 -10.06 -11.52 2.30
C VAL A 579 -10.18 -10.06 2.80
N ILE A 580 -10.73 -9.92 4.00
CA ILE A 580 -10.72 -8.70 4.80
C ILE A 580 -9.88 -8.97 6.05
N ILE A 581 -8.85 -8.17 6.28
CA ILE A 581 -7.93 -8.28 7.41
C ILE A 581 -8.30 -7.24 8.47
N LYS A 582 -8.40 -7.70 9.73
CA LYS A 582 -8.54 -6.85 10.92
C LYS A 582 -7.48 -7.26 11.94
N ALA A 583 -6.62 -6.34 12.34
CA ALA A 583 -5.54 -6.60 13.30
C ALA A 583 -5.62 -5.70 14.53
N ASP A 584 -4.84 -6.02 15.57
CA ASP A 584 -4.69 -5.21 16.77
C ASP A 584 -3.99 -3.88 16.48
N VAL A 585 -2.89 -3.92 15.73
CA VAL A 585 -2.10 -2.76 15.30
C VAL A 585 -1.98 -2.70 13.77
N GLN A 586 -1.74 -1.51 13.25
CA GLN A 586 -1.74 -1.21 11.82
C GLN A 586 -0.60 -1.92 11.08
N GLY A 587 0.62 -1.97 11.63
CA GLY A 587 1.72 -2.71 11.00
C GLY A 587 1.52 -4.22 10.95
N SER A 588 0.74 -4.80 11.87
CA SER A 588 0.37 -6.23 11.82
C SER A 588 -0.64 -6.50 10.70
N ALA A 589 -1.54 -5.55 10.41
CA ALA A 589 -2.45 -5.60 9.26
C ALA A 589 -1.70 -5.48 7.91
N GLU A 590 -0.62 -4.70 7.89
CA GLU A 590 0.30 -4.56 6.75
C GLU A 590 1.16 -5.82 6.55
N ALA A 591 1.82 -6.32 7.60
CA ALA A 591 2.68 -7.49 7.54
C ALA A 591 1.93 -8.76 7.13
N LEU A 592 0.71 -8.99 7.64
CA LEU A 592 -0.11 -10.13 7.23
C LEU A 592 -0.56 -10.00 5.75
N LYS A 593 -0.96 -8.79 5.31
CA LYS A 593 -1.29 -8.52 3.91
C LYS A 593 -0.11 -8.81 2.99
N ASP A 594 1.10 -8.38 3.33
CA ASP A 594 2.29 -8.55 2.48
C ASP A 594 2.85 -9.97 2.53
N ALA A 595 2.74 -10.68 3.66
CA ALA A 595 3.04 -12.11 3.74
C ALA A 595 2.10 -12.92 2.83
N LEU A 596 0.81 -12.61 2.81
CA LEU A 596 -0.17 -13.26 1.94
C LEU A 596 -0.04 -12.85 0.47
N ASN A 597 0.35 -11.61 0.16
CA ASN A 597 0.67 -11.17 -1.20
C ASN A 597 1.86 -11.94 -1.81
N LYS A 598 2.81 -12.45 -0.99
CA LYS A 598 3.91 -13.31 -1.44
C LYS A 598 3.45 -14.74 -1.76
N ILE A 599 2.25 -15.14 -1.34
CA ILE A 599 1.67 -16.49 -1.52
C ILE A 599 0.69 -16.41 -2.69
N GLN A 600 1.23 -16.36 -3.90
CA GLN A 600 0.47 -16.42 -5.16
C GLN A 600 0.92 -17.63 -5.98
N SER A 601 -0.03 -18.21 -6.71
CA SER A 601 0.17 -19.40 -7.54
C SER A 601 -0.64 -19.24 -8.84
N ASP A 602 -0.25 -19.91 -9.93
CA ASP A 602 -0.81 -19.77 -11.29
C ASP A 602 -2.30 -20.17 -11.44
N LYS A 603 -3.01 -20.37 -10.32
CA LYS A 603 -4.43 -20.76 -10.24
C LYS A 603 -5.23 -19.95 -9.21
N ILE A 604 -4.57 -19.40 -8.18
CA ILE A 604 -5.20 -18.63 -7.10
C ILE A 604 -4.48 -17.29 -6.90
N ARG A 605 -5.27 -16.23 -6.95
CA ARG A 605 -4.86 -14.86 -6.62
C ARG A 605 -5.41 -14.49 -5.24
N PHE A 606 -4.53 -14.23 -4.27
CA PHE A 606 -4.94 -13.56 -3.04
C PHE A 606 -5.38 -12.11 -3.32
N VAL A 607 -6.51 -11.68 -2.76
CA VAL A 607 -7.01 -10.31 -2.90
C VAL A 607 -7.46 -9.78 -1.53
N SER A 608 -6.61 -8.96 -0.92
CA SER A 608 -6.98 -8.15 0.25
C SER A 608 -7.88 -7.00 -0.17
N ILE A 609 -9.19 -7.10 0.09
CA ILE A 609 -10.17 -6.03 -0.20
C ILE A 609 -9.99 -4.85 0.75
N TYR A 610 -9.77 -5.15 2.02
CA TYR A 610 -9.63 -4.16 3.08
C TYR A 610 -8.69 -4.72 4.16
N SER A 611 -7.79 -3.88 4.66
CA SER A 611 -6.89 -4.20 5.78
C SER A 611 -6.78 -2.97 6.67
N ALA A 612 -7.08 -3.12 7.95
CA ALA A 612 -7.05 -2.03 8.93
C ALA A 612 -6.92 -2.57 10.36
N SER A 613 -6.41 -1.74 11.27
CA SER A 613 -6.46 -2.02 12.71
C SER A 613 -7.89 -1.91 13.30
N GLY A 614 -8.11 -2.55 14.46
CA GLY A 614 -9.33 -2.47 15.26
C GLY A 614 -10.24 -3.71 15.18
N ALA A 615 -11.20 -3.77 16.11
CA ALA A 615 -12.17 -4.86 16.23
C ALA A 615 -13.06 -5.03 14.99
N VAL A 616 -13.55 -6.26 14.74
CA VAL A 616 -14.47 -6.53 13.62
C VAL A 616 -15.84 -5.90 13.90
N SER A 617 -16.30 -5.10 12.95
CA SER A 617 -17.53 -4.30 13.01
C SER A 617 -18.63 -4.86 12.09
N GLU A 618 -19.87 -4.42 12.30
CA GLU A 618 -21.00 -4.73 11.42
C GLU A 618 -20.71 -4.33 9.96
N SER A 619 -20.01 -3.21 9.73
CA SER A 619 -19.62 -2.77 8.37
C SER A 619 -18.64 -3.72 7.67
N ASP A 620 -17.73 -4.35 8.42
CA ASP A 620 -16.77 -5.31 7.85
C ASP A 620 -17.49 -6.59 7.39
N VAL A 621 -18.48 -7.05 8.16
CA VAL A 621 -19.31 -8.22 7.84
C VAL A 621 -20.24 -7.94 6.65
N ASN A 622 -20.80 -6.73 6.54
CA ASN A 622 -21.57 -6.34 5.36
C ASN A 622 -20.68 -6.21 4.10
N LEU A 623 -19.45 -5.70 4.23
CA LEU A 623 -18.47 -5.65 3.13
C LEU A 623 -18.04 -7.06 2.69
N ALA A 624 -17.84 -7.97 3.64
CA ALA A 624 -17.58 -9.39 3.38
C ALA A 624 -18.73 -10.05 2.61
N HIS A 625 -19.98 -9.77 3.01
CA HIS A 625 -21.17 -10.28 2.33
C HIS A 625 -21.24 -9.80 0.87
N ALA A 626 -21.10 -8.49 0.65
CA ALA A 626 -21.19 -7.88 -0.67
C ALA A 626 -20.04 -8.31 -1.63
N SER A 627 -18.90 -8.69 -1.07
CA SER A 627 -17.69 -9.05 -1.84
C SER A 627 -17.43 -10.56 -1.93
N ASN A 628 -18.24 -11.39 -1.26
CA ASN A 628 -18.01 -12.81 -1.01
C ASN A 628 -16.60 -13.10 -0.48
N ALA A 629 -16.26 -12.50 0.66
CA ALA A 629 -14.93 -12.54 1.27
C ALA A 629 -14.93 -13.15 2.68
N ILE A 630 -13.78 -13.69 3.09
CA ILE A 630 -13.54 -14.21 4.45
C ILE A 630 -12.98 -13.08 5.34
N ILE A 631 -13.38 -13.02 6.61
CA ILE A 631 -12.82 -12.06 7.58
C ILE A 631 -11.78 -12.77 8.45
N ILE A 632 -10.66 -12.09 8.66
CA ILE A 632 -9.54 -12.58 9.47
C ILE A 632 -9.27 -11.59 10.59
N ALA A 633 -9.49 -12.05 11.82
CA ALA A 633 -9.35 -11.32 13.07
C ALA A 633 -8.02 -11.68 13.76
N TYR A 634 -6.98 -10.91 13.47
CA TYR A 634 -5.66 -11.07 14.04
C TYR A 634 -5.57 -10.37 15.41
N ARG A 635 -5.48 -11.14 16.50
CA ARG A 635 -5.45 -10.70 17.92
C ARG A 635 -6.64 -9.87 18.39
N VAL A 636 -7.53 -9.45 17.49
CA VAL A 636 -8.77 -8.73 17.79
C VAL A 636 -9.94 -9.69 18.00
N ARG A 637 -11.01 -9.17 18.62
CA ARG A 637 -12.29 -9.87 18.79
C ARG A 637 -13.35 -9.22 17.91
N PRO A 638 -14.31 -9.98 17.36
CA PRO A 638 -15.49 -9.38 16.76
C PRO A 638 -16.36 -8.73 17.84
N SER A 639 -16.96 -7.59 17.50
CA SER A 639 -18.02 -7.00 18.32
C SER A 639 -19.24 -7.93 18.36
N ALA A 640 -20.01 -7.92 19.46
CA ALA A 640 -21.14 -8.85 19.65
C ALA A 640 -22.13 -8.83 18.47
N LYS A 641 -22.51 -7.63 18.02
CA LYS A 641 -23.37 -7.43 16.84
C LYS A 641 -22.75 -7.93 15.54
N ALA A 642 -21.44 -7.77 15.35
CA ALA A 642 -20.76 -8.31 14.18
C ALA A 642 -20.79 -9.85 14.16
N LYS A 643 -20.67 -10.49 15.33
CA LYS A 643 -20.80 -11.96 15.49
C LYS A 643 -22.24 -12.44 15.19
N GLU A 644 -23.25 -11.78 15.76
CA GLU A 644 -24.66 -12.06 15.47
C GLU A 644 -24.98 -11.90 13.98
N LEU A 645 -24.43 -10.86 13.34
CA LEU A 645 -24.65 -10.58 11.92
C LEU A 645 -23.86 -11.56 11.02
N SER A 646 -22.67 -12.00 11.41
CA SER A 646 -21.90 -13.01 10.67
C SER A 646 -22.53 -14.39 10.75
N GLU A 647 -23.08 -14.78 11.90
CA GLU A 647 -23.88 -16.01 12.04
C GLU A 647 -25.14 -15.95 11.15
N LYS A 648 -25.86 -14.82 11.18
CA LYS A 648 -27.06 -14.61 10.35
C LYS A 648 -26.78 -14.60 8.84
N LEU A 649 -25.62 -14.10 8.41
CA LEU A 649 -25.21 -14.09 6.99
C LEU A 649 -24.34 -15.29 6.59
N SER A 650 -24.04 -16.20 7.52
CA SER A 650 -23.16 -17.37 7.32
C SER A 650 -21.76 -17.01 6.80
N ILE A 651 -21.16 -15.95 7.35
CA ILE A 651 -19.83 -15.45 6.99
C ILE A 651 -18.79 -15.92 8.01
N PRO A 652 -17.71 -16.62 7.60
CA PRO A 652 -16.65 -17.01 8.51
C PRO A 652 -15.83 -15.80 9.00
N ILE A 653 -15.63 -15.75 10.32
CA ILE A 653 -14.67 -14.85 10.99
C ILE A 653 -13.64 -15.74 11.67
N GLU A 654 -12.50 -15.95 11.01
CA GLU A 654 -11.40 -16.74 11.57
C GLU A 654 -10.54 -15.87 12.48
N ARG A 655 -10.12 -16.41 13.63
CA ARG A 655 -9.40 -15.64 14.66
C ARG A 655 -8.08 -16.32 15.05
N TYR A 656 -6.99 -15.58 14.94
CA TYR A 656 -5.63 -16.06 15.20
C TYR A 656 -4.90 -15.14 16.17
N ASP A 657 -4.07 -15.70 17.05
CA ASP A 657 -3.20 -14.93 17.96
C ASP A 657 -1.70 -15.00 17.57
N ILE A 658 -1.36 -15.81 16.56
CA ILE A 658 -0.01 -16.02 16.05
C ILE A 658 -0.03 -15.96 14.51
N ILE A 659 0.88 -15.18 13.91
CA ILE A 659 0.88 -14.89 12.47
C ILE A 659 1.17 -16.12 11.59
N TYR A 660 1.98 -17.07 12.10
CA TYR A 660 2.24 -18.35 11.43
C TYR A 660 0.96 -19.16 11.23
N GLU A 661 0.15 -19.30 12.30
CA GLU A 661 -1.12 -20.04 12.27
C GLU A 661 -2.10 -19.40 11.27
N ALA A 662 -2.17 -18.06 11.24
CA ALA A 662 -2.97 -17.33 10.28
C ALA A 662 -2.51 -17.64 8.84
N ILE A 663 -1.22 -17.47 8.53
CA ILE A 663 -0.66 -17.70 7.19
C ILE A 663 -0.88 -19.15 6.73
N GLU A 664 -0.59 -20.14 7.58
CA GLU A 664 -0.74 -21.55 7.22
C GLU A 664 -2.22 -21.95 7.06
N SER A 665 -3.11 -21.49 7.94
CA SER A 665 -4.53 -21.74 7.84
C SER A 665 -5.12 -21.14 6.55
N ILE A 666 -4.68 -19.93 6.16
CA ILE A 666 -5.06 -19.29 4.90
C ILE A 666 -4.51 -20.04 3.69
N GLN A 667 -3.26 -20.49 3.71
CA GLN A 667 -2.70 -21.36 2.68
C GLN A 667 -3.52 -22.65 2.51
N ASN A 668 -3.93 -23.28 3.63
CA ASN A 668 -4.72 -24.49 3.60
C ASN A 668 -6.17 -24.24 3.14
N ALA A 669 -6.75 -23.07 3.45
CA ALA A 669 -8.04 -22.64 2.88
C ALA A 669 -7.96 -22.36 1.37
N MET A 670 -6.84 -21.79 0.88
CA MET A 670 -6.57 -21.64 -0.56
C MET A 670 -6.44 -23.00 -1.24
N LYS A 671 -5.65 -23.94 -0.70
CA LYS A 671 -5.58 -25.34 -1.20
C LYS A 671 -6.97 -25.98 -1.26
N GLY A 672 -7.81 -25.77 -0.24
CA GLY A 672 -9.20 -26.25 -0.19
C GLY A 672 -10.14 -25.62 -1.24
N SER A 673 -9.78 -24.48 -1.83
CA SER A 673 -10.54 -23.80 -2.90
C SER A 673 -10.16 -24.30 -4.31
N LEU A 674 -9.00 -24.97 -4.44
CA LEU A 674 -8.60 -25.63 -5.68
C LEU A 674 -9.50 -26.85 -5.96
N GLU A 675 -9.91 -26.99 -7.22
CA GLU A 675 -10.57 -28.22 -7.67
C GLU A 675 -9.58 -29.38 -7.69
N ARG A 676 -10.00 -30.57 -7.26
CA ARG A 676 -9.13 -31.76 -7.26
C ARG A 676 -8.71 -32.13 -8.68
N ILE A 677 -7.43 -32.44 -8.88
CA ILE A 677 -6.96 -32.91 -10.18
C ILE A 677 -7.50 -34.32 -10.40
N LYS A 678 -8.26 -34.46 -11.49
CA LYS A 678 -8.72 -35.75 -12.01
C LYS A 678 -7.55 -36.38 -12.77
N LYS A 679 -6.84 -37.29 -12.10
CA LYS A 679 -5.76 -38.07 -12.70
C LYS A 679 -6.33 -39.42 -13.15
N GLU A 680 -6.05 -39.79 -14.39
CA GLU A 680 -6.29 -41.16 -14.84
C GLU A 680 -5.17 -42.07 -14.31
N VAL A 681 -5.56 -43.19 -13.70
CA VAL A 681 -4.68 -44.23 -13.17
C VAL A 681 -5.12 -45.56 -13.75
N ASP A 682 -4.23 -46.23 -14.48
CA ASP A 682 -4.51 -47.49 -15.14
C ASP A 682 -4.49 -48.64 -14.11
N ILE A 683 -5.59 -49.39 -14.01
CA ILE A 683 -5.85 -50.43 -12.99
C ILE A 683 -5.43 -51.82 -13.47
N GLY A 684 -5.44 -52.04 -14.79
CA GLY A 684 -5.16 -53.35 -15.38
C GLY A 684 -5.30 -53.37 -16.90
N VAL A 685 -4.73 -54.40 -17.51
CA VAL A 685 -4.77 -54.64 -18.95
C VAL A 685 -5.46 -55.98 -19.21
N VAL A 686 -6.27 -56.04 -20.26
CA VAL A 686 -7.15 -57.17 -20.56
C VAL A 686 -7.13 -57.44 -22.07
N GLU A 687 -6.91 -58.68 -22.47
CA GLU A 687 -6.85 -59.12 -23.87
C GLU A 687 -8.20 -59.69 -24.33
N VAL A 688 -8.72 -59.26 -25.49
CA VAL A 688 -9.95 -59.82 -26.06
C VAL A 688 -9.64 -61.10 -26.82
N ARG A 689 -9.96 -62.24 -26.20
CA ARG A 689 -9.75 -63.58 -26.79
C ARG A 689 -10.84 -64.00 -27.74
N ASP A 690 -12.10 -63.67 -27.50
CA ASP A 690 -13.23 -63.98 -28.38
C ASP A 690 -14.33 -62.93 -28.25
N VAL A 691 -15.29 -62.91 -29.18
CA VAL A 691 -16.34 -61.88 -29.24
C VAL A 691 -17.70 -62.54 -29.43
N PHE A 692 -18.62 -62.28 -28.52
CA PHE A 692 -19.97 -62.86 -28.49
C PHE A 692 -21.01 -61.78 -28.77
N HIS A 693 -21.88 -61.98 -29.75
CA HIS A 693 -22.97 -61.06 -30.05
C HIS A 693 -24.29 -61.61 -29.50
N ILE A 694 -24.87 -60.94 -28.50
CA ILE A 694 -26.10 -61.38 -27.82
C ILE A 694 -27.26 -60.43 -28.15
N PRO A 695 -28.35 -60.93 -28.77
CA PRO A 695 -29.54 -60.13 -29.03
C PRO A 695 -30.06 -59.45 -27.75
N LYS A 696 -30.38 -58.15 -27.85
CA LYS A 696 -30.78 -57.25 -26.75
C LYS A 696 -29.69 -56.84 -25.74
N VAL A 697 -28.49 -57.45 -25.76
CA VAL A 697 -27.38 -57.08 -24.84
C VAL A 697 -26.21 -56.42 -25.59
N GLY A 698 -26.03 -56.74 -26.88
CA GLY A 698 -24.99 -56.16 -27.73
C GLY A 698 -23.76 -57.07 -27.87
N THR A 699 -22.62 -56.47 -28.23
CA THR A 699 -21.34 -57.18 -28.34
C THR A 699 -20.67 -57.29 -26.97
N ILE A 700 -20.37 -58.52 -26.54
CA ILE A 700 -19.63 -58.84 -25.31
C ILE A 700 -18.25 -59.40 -25.70
N ALA A 701 -17.20 -58.78 -25.17
CA ALA A 701 -15.84 -59.28 -25.29
C ALA A 701 -15.60 -60.42 -24.28
N GLY A 702 -15.20 -61.59 -24.78
CA GLY A 702 -14.59 -62.66 -24.00
C GLY A 702 -13.14 -62.32 -23.74
N CYS A 703 -12.83 -62.01 -22.48
CA CYS A 703 -11.66 -61.29 -22.07
C CYS A 703 -10.78 -62.08 -21.10
N TYR A 704 -9.46 -61.94 -21.21
CA TYR A 704 -8.48 -62.47 -20.27
C TYR A 704 -7.72 -61.34 -19.59
N VAL A 705 -7.76 -61.26 -18.26
CA VAL A 705 -7.07 -60.20 -17.51
C VAL A 705 -5.57 -60.53 -17.43
N THR A 706 -4.75 -59.85 -18.24
CA THR A 706 -3.29 -60.10 -18.29
C THR A 706 -2.59 -59.50 -17.07
N SER A 707 -2.92 -58.27 -16.69
CA SER A 707 -2.32 -57.59 -15.55
C SER A 707 -3.34 -56.77 -14.74
N GLY A 708 -3.04 -56.57 -13.45
CA GLY A 708 -3.89 -55.77 -12.56
C GLY A 708 -5.28 -56.37 -12.34
N LYS A 709 -6.33 -55.55 -12.43
CA LYS A 709 -7.73 -55.98 -12.33
C LYS A 709 -8.67 -55.12 -13.17
N ILE A 710 -9.81 -55.69 -13.54
CA ILE A 710 -10.93 -55.00 -14.19
C ILE A 710 -12.07 -54.77 -13.19
N GLU A 711 -12.45 -53.51 -12.97
CA GLU A 711 -13.59 -53.10 -12.13
C GLU A 711 -14.79 -52.70 -13.01
N ARG A 712 -16.01 -53.03 -12.60
CA ARG A 712 -17.24 -52.61 -13.29
C ARG A 712 -17.44 -51.08 -13.15
N ASN A 713 -17.94 -50.43 -14.21
CA ASN A 713 -18.11 -48.97 -14.37
C ASN A 713 -16.81 -48.15 -14.48
N SER A 714 -15.62 -48.78 -14.49
CA SER A 714 -14.36 -48.09 -14.78
C SER A 714 -14.27 -47.67 -16.26
N GLY A 715 -13.35 -46.73 -16.53
CA GLY A 715 -13.01 -46.32 -17.88
C GLY A 715 -12.28 -47.45 -18.62
N VAL A 716 -12.47 -47.51 -19.93
CA VAL A 716 -11.78 -48.45 -20.82
C VAL A 716 -11.29 -47.72 -22.08
N ARG A 717 -10.02 -47.92 -22.42
CA ARG A 717 -9.45 -47.58 -23.72
C ARG A 717 -9.34 -48.88 -24.53
N VAL A 718 -9.82 -48.86 -25.77
CA VAL A 718 -9.73 -49.97 -26.74
C VAL A 718 -8.56 -49.69 -27.67
N LEU A 719 -7.53 -50.52 -27.61
CA LEU A 719 -6.35 -50.46 -28.46
C LEU A 719 -6.36 -51.64 -29.45
N ARG A 720 -5.90 -51.39 -30.67
CA ARG A 720 -5.73 -52.38 -31.75
C ARG A 720 -4.43 -52.05 -32.46
N ASP A 721 -3.51 -53.01 -32.53
CA ASP A 721 -2.14 -52.80 -33.05
C ASP A 721 -1.44 -51.59 -32.38
N ASP A 722 -1.56 -51.49 -31.04
CA ASP A 722 -1.13 -50.38 -30.18
C ASP A 722 -1.74 -48.99 -30.49
N VAL A 723 -2.72 -48.90 -31.40
CA VAL A 723 -3.45 -47.66 -31.73
C VAL A 723 -4.75 -47.58 -30.94
N LEU A 724 -4.97 -46.46 -30.24
CA LEU A 724 -6.23 -46.15 -29.55
C LEU A 724 -7.38 -45.98 -30.56
N ILE A 725 -8.36 -46.90 -30.51
CA ILE A 725 -9.55 -46.91 -31.37
C ILE A 725 -10.74 -46.20 -30.71
N TYR A 726 -10.94 -46.41 -29.41
CA TYR A 726 -12.11 -45.87 -28.69
C TYR A 726 -11.86 -45.73 -27.18
N THR A 727 -12.51 -44.77 -26.54
CA THR A 727 -12.47 -44.58 -25.08
C THR A 727 -13.89 -44.46 -24.55
N SER A 728 -14.25 -45.28 -23.55
CA SER A 728 -15.59 -45.36 -22.97
C SER A 728 -15.56 -45.93 -21.55
N LYS A 729 -16.64 -46.55 -21.09
CA LYS A 729 -16.77 -47.24 -19.80
C LYS A 729 -17.24 -48.69 -19.97
N ILE A 730 -16.98 -49.52 -18.96
CA ILE A 730 -17.51 -50.90 -18.88
C ILE A 730 -18.97 -50.85 -18.38
N SER A 731 -19.91 -51.25 -19.23
CA SER A 731 -21.36 -51.24 -18.92
C SER A 731 -21.81 -52.45 -18.10
N SER A 732 -21.24 -53.63 -18.38
CA SER A 732 -21.43 -54.86 -17.61
C SER A 732 -20.17 -55.70 -17.57
N LEU A 733 -19.88 -56.28 -16.41
CA LEU A 733 -18.79 -57.23 -16.18
C LEU A 733 -19.39 -58.52 -15.61
N ARG A 734 -19.18 -59.64 -16.29
CA ARG A 734 -19.73 -60.95 -15.94
C ARG A 734 -18.65 -62.00 -15.89
N ARG A 735 -18.86 -63.04 -15.07
CA ARG A 735 -18.01 -64.24 -15.05
C ARG A 735 -18.90 -65.48 -15.06
N ILE A 736 -18.72 -66.34 -16.07
CA ILE A 736 -19.52 -67.55 -16.33
C ILE A 736 -21.01 -67.25 -16.54
N LYS A 737 -21.78 -66.98 -15.48
CA LYS A 737 -23.21 -66.62 -15.51
C LYS A 737 -23.59 -65.48 -14.55
N GLU A 738 -22.66 -64.98 -13.75
CA GLU A 738 -22.94 -64.01 -12.67
C GLU A 738 -22.37 -62.63 -13.00
N ASP A 739 -23.08 -61.57 -12.59
CA ASP A 739 -22.59 -60.18 -12.63
C ASP A 739 -21.62 -59.93 -11.47
N VAL A 740 -20.37 -59.60 -11.80
CA VAL A 740 -19.28 -59.44 -10.81
C VAL A 740 -18.84 -57.97 -10.71
N LYS A 741 -18.38 -57.57 -9.53
CA LYS A 741 -17.91 -56.20 -9.28
C LYS A 741 -16.51 -55.95 -9.84
N GLU A 742 -15.62 -56.94 -9.71
CA GLU A 742 -14.26 -56.90 -10.21
C GLU A 742 -13.79 -58.32 -10.60
N VAL A 743 -12.76 -58.39 -11.46
CA VAL A 743 -12.04 -59.64 -11.79
C VAL A 743 -10.54 -59.34 -11.78
N ALA A 744 -9.77 -60.17 -11.09
CA ALA A 744 -8.31 -60.07 -10.98
C ALA A 744 -7.58 -60.75 -12.15
N SER A 745 -6.30 -60.40 -12.33
CA SER A 745 -5.37 -61.04 -13.27
C SER A 745 -5.40 -62.58 -13.18
N GLY A 746 -5.22 -63.23 -14.34
CA GLY A 746 -5.21 -64.69 -14.49
C GLY A 746 -6.59 -65.33 -14.73
N TYR A 747 -7.68 -64.57 -14.57
CA TYR A 747 -9.05 -65.05 -14.76
C TYR A 747 -9.71 -64.53 -16.04
N GLU A 748 -10.64 -65.33 -16.57
CA GLU A 748 -11.46 -64.98 -17.74
C GLU A 748 -12.77 -64.29 -17.31
N CYS A 749 -13.22 -63.31 -18.09
CA CYS A 749 -14.44 -62.56 -17.87
C CYS A 749 -15.14 -62.18 -19.19
N GLY A 750 -16.43 -61.84 -19.11
CA GLY A 750 -17.18 -61.21 -20.19
C GLY A 750 -17.37 -59.73 -19.89
N ALA A 751 -16.83 -58.85 -20.73
CA ALA A 751 -16.96 -57.39 -20.59
C ALA A 751 -17.80 -56.82 -21.74
N SER A 752 -18.75 -55.93 -21.43
CA SER A 752 -19.43 -55.10 -22.42
C SER A 752 -19.00 -53.65 -22.28
N ILE A 753 -18.79 -52.98 -23.41
CA ILE A 753 -18.33 -51.59 -23.48
C ILE A 753 -19.51 -50.69 -23.82
N GLU A 754 -19.67 -49.58 -23.12
CA GLU A 754 -20.75 -48.63 -23.36
C GLU A 754 -20.61 -47.99 -24.76
N ASN A 755 -21.69 -48.03 -25.55
CA ASN A 755 -21.80 -47.43 -26.88
C ASN A 755 -20.79 -47.92 -27.95
N PHE A 756 -20.10 -49.05 -27.74
CA PHE A 756 -19.13 -49.60 -28.70
C PHE A 756 -19.43 -51.07 -29.07
N ASN A 757 -19.38 -51.38 -30.38
CA ASN A 757 -19.71 -52.73 -30.89
C ASN A 757 -18.65 -53.34 -31.85
N ASP A 758 -17.67 -52.58 -32.36
CA ASP A 758 -16.58 -53.08 -33.23
C ASP A 758 -15.40 -53.63 -32.40
N ILE A 759 -15.70 -54.51 -31.46
CA ILE A 759 -14.66 -55.24 -30.71
C ILE A 759 -14.22 -56.45 -31.55
N LYS A 760 -12.91 -56.69 -31.64
CA LYS A 760 -12.29 -57.78 -32.39
C LYS A 760 -11.39 -58.64 -31.50
N LYS A 761 -11.19 -59.88 -31.92
CA LYS A 761 -10.24 -60.82 -31.33
C LYS A 761 -8.81 -60.30 -31.52
N GLY A 762 -8.05 -60.15 -30.44
CA GLY A 762 -6.74 -59.51 -30.41
C GLY A 762 -6.75 -58.02 -30.03
N ASP A 763 -7.91 -57.40 -29.79
CA ASP A 763 -7.96 -56.05 -29.21
C ASP A 763 -7.46 -56.08 -27.76
N ILE A 764 -6.75 -55.02 -27.34
CA ILE A 764 -6.29 -54.81 -25.96
C ILE A 764 -7.17 -53.76 -25.29
N LEU A 765 -7.60 -54.03 -24.06
CA LEU A 765 -8.39 -53.12 -23.24
C LEU A 765 -7.55 -52.65 -22.04
N GLU A 766 -7.15 -51.38 -22.04
CA GLU A 766 -6.60 -50.73 -20.86
C GLU A 766 -7.74 -50.22 -19.99
N ILE A 767 -7.80 -50.66 -18.73
CA ILE A 767 -8.84 -50.26 -17.79
C ILE A 767 -8.27 -49.18 -16.87
N PHE A 768 -8.92 -48.02 -16.82
CA PHE A 768 -8.46 -46.87 -16.04
C PHE A 768 -9.52 -46.32 -15.09
N LYS A 769 -9.05 -45.71 -14.01
CA LYS A 769 -9.87 -45.04 -12.99
C LYS A 769 -9.53 -43.56 -12.97
N ILE A 770 -10.53 -42.71 -12.80
CA ILE A 770 -10.30 -41.29 -12.51
C ILE A 770 -10.21 -41.16 -10.99
N GLU A 771 -9.02 -40.87 -10.47
CA GLU A 771 -8.80 -40.55 -9.07
C GLU A 771 -8.75 -39.02 -8.88
N GLU A 772 -9.43 -38.52 -7.85
CA GLU A 772 -9.48 -37.09 -7.52
C GLU A 772 -8.42 -36.75 -6.48
N ILE A 773 -7.24 -36.36 -6.95
CA ILE A 773 -6.09 -36.01 -6.11
C ILE A 773 -6.21 -34.55 -5.66
N ALA A 774 -5.98 -34.28 -4.37
CA ALA A 774 -5.92 -32.92 -3.85
C ALA A 774 -4.72 -32.15 -4.45
N GLN A 775 -4.89 -30.86 -4.71
CA GLN A 775 -3.79 -30.03 -5.21
C GLN A 775 -2.94 -29.50 -4.05
N GLU A 776 -1.63 -29.54 -4.23
CA GLU A 776 -0.69 -28.66 -3.53
C GLU A 776 -0.68 -27.29 -4.24
N LEU A 777 -0.17 -26.26 -3.53
CA LEU A 777 -0.31 -24.84 -3.92
C LEU A 777 0.74 -24.40 -4.96
#